data_AF-A0A1F9NAB1-F1
#
_entry.id   AF-A0A1F9NAB1-F1
#
_cell.length_a   1.000
_cell.length_b   1.000
_cell.length_c   1.000
_cell.angle_alpha   90.00
_cell.angle_beta   90.00
_cell.angle_gamma   90.00
#
_symmetry.space_group_name_H-M   'P 1'
#
loop_
_entity.id
_entity.type
_entity.pdbx_description
1 polymer ?
#
loop_
_entity_poly.entity_id
_entity_poly.type
_entity_poly.pdbx_seq_one_letter_code
_entity_poly.pdbx_strand_id
1 'polypeptide(L)'
;MSDFFVKKQYISFDCFGKQYYISAMNDKTIHNFEVYWDKLSQDQKAALIKKSVDLGPDPAIQIVLKGIDSPHFAVRTLARETLKTIQAGIFTRLTDTKDKTQKLNAMKDSARVCSRLFFRIKPGISFEEQHFILKTLLGFEGSGALFAFKALSMRRITLASMEKIILTLPDSQRLNFIQEYLKATPELRLKFGAAFKQMVQSVKQTDAVVRFYAGLFDTEQDVDPFLYNLHPDLRDPEKIITGFVRSDSPGIRTIGLKALAMTVQKIHPGLLMEILLMKTHPEVRQTVYKIIENSALGTYPEIFRPILMLLEKSDEEEAFYAFKALIVSGKLPLTEVLGIVREKHPHLMGPIYKEISNLSKISFFFIQDMALNRSAYTGSNIEINLAAAFGMIKKRPERVVRMLKNHISPSNGEMKKEAGLFIKKIKQLLAMEGLGFEEIFHAAAREMEKIEPAQPEGIFKSFFSSSGLVKKIEALKKNKTKEAIDFDGETITHADLSSLACHTQSVCFSNCIIKDSNFSNASFASVSFKNSTLYQVDFQNAVFSHVSFDNAVFIDVNAKAAVFKDCSFHGISIHNCKFDEAVMNGSFFIASTLSKSSFEKTDLSCSSFAYAAIRGISFVFSNLDQTDFTGVQAQFCRFPAHIRPALLKEDIDLNARKYQLKPEDMPKWDTGLLSKLNMMIFGEFIHYGEIKFIRQNRYSLITAFDIFKSKQADLFQIIPFLLHENTALPGMKKDFEEQTPCGIFDYHPDPETLDIISKYIRGKKYAPAQFKNPAIEGLFTMGSIGSVAQSDDSDIDYWVCINEARFSEGEIALLEKKLRMVEQYAWEEFHIQVTFFLVDILKARDNDFGDSTMESSGSAQAMLLKEEFYRAMIHVAGKLPLWSVLPTAFSKNYYN
;
A
#
# COMPACT_ATOMS: atom_id res chain seq x y z
N MET A 1 -34.21 8.19 -40.69
CA MET A 1 -34.44 7.33 -39.51
C MET A 1 -33.39 6.21 -39.53
N SER A 2 -32.13 6.64 -39.41
CA SER A 2 -30.91 5.85 -39.53
C SER A 2 -29.84 6.72 -38.89
N ASP A 3 -29.45 6.39 -37.66
CA ASP A 3 -28.20 6.78 -36.99
C ASP A 3 -28.41 6.66 -35.48
N PHE A 4 -27.90 5.59 -34.88
CA PHE A 4 -27.39 5.57 -33.50
C PHE A 4 -26.50 4.33 -33.33
N PHE A 5 -25.28 4.44 -33.85
CA PHE A 5 -24.16 3.56 -33.48
C PHE A 5 -23.58 4.06 -32.14
N VAL A 6 -23.82 3.33 -31.06
CA VAL A 6 -22.94 3.29 -29.89
C VAL A 6 -22.86 1.84 -29.42
N LYS A 7 -21.99 1.05 -30.07
CA LYS A 7 -21.51 -0.23 -29.51
C LYS A 7 -20.40 0.09 -28.51
N LYS A 8 -20.75 0.23 -27.23
CA LYS A 8 -19.77 0.05 -26.14
C LYS A 8 -19.71 -1.45 -25.82
N GLN A 9 -18.61 -2.09 -26.21
CA GLN A 9 -18.34 -3.51 -25.98
C GLN A 9 -17.55 -3.65 -24.67
N TYR A 10 -18.04 -4.48 -23.74
CA TYR A 10 -17.36 -4.82 -22.49
C TYR A 10 -17.06 -6.31 -22.47
N ILE A 11 -15.88 -6.70 -21.99
CA ILE A 11 -15.59 -8.08 -21.59
C ILE A 11 -16.07 -8.22 -20.15
N SER A 12 -17.10 -9.04 -19.93
CA SER A 12 -17.49 -9.54 -18.61
C SER A 12 -17.24 -11.05 -18.61
N PHE A 13 -16.49 -11.53 -17.64
CA PHE A 13 -16.44 -12.94 -17.29
C PHE A 13 -17.46 -13.15 -16.18
N ASP A 14 -18.32 -14.16 -16.31
CA ASP A 14 -18.92 -14.71 -15.12
C ASP A 14 -17.88 -15.56 -14.35
N CYS A 15 -18.22 -15.96 -13.14
CA CYS A 15 -17.38 -16.79 -12.28
C CYS A 15 -17.12 -18.22 -12.82
N PHE A 16 -17.65 -18.56 -14.00
CA PHE A 16 -17.43 -19.82 -14.71
C PHE A 16 -16.53 -19.64 -15.94
N GLY A 17 -15.93 -18.46 -16.11
CA GLY A 17 -15.14 -18.16 -17.31
C GLY A 17 -15.99 -18.00 -18.58
N LYS A 18 -17.33 -17.90 -18.48
CA LYS A 18 -18.17 -17.65 -19.66
C LYS A 18 -17.98 -16.21 -20.11
N GLN A 19 -17.52 -16.09 -21.35
CA GLN A 19 -17.34 -14.83 -22.06
C GLN A 19 -18.66 -14.41 -22.71
N TYR A 20 -18.92 -13.11 -22.72
CA TYR A 20 -19.89 -12.49 -23.63
C TYR A 20 -19.12 -11.63 -24.65
N TYR A 21 -19.10 -12.05 -25.92
CA TYR A 21 -18.41 -11.35 -27.02
C TYR A 21 -19.36 -10.78 -28.08
N ILE A 22 -18.95 -9.68 -28.73
CA ILE A 22 -19.34 -9.36 -30.12
C ILE A 22 -18.07 -9.09 -30.95
N SER A 23 -17.66 -10.13 -31.71
CA SER A 23 -16.92 -10.26 -33.01
C SER A 23 -15.61 -9.46 -33.26
N ALA A 24 -14.61 -9.91 -34.05
CA ALA A 24 -14.56 -10.86 -35.17
C ALA A 24 -13.25 -11.71 -35.19
N MET A 25 -12.97 -12.42 -34.11
CA MET A 25 -12.02 -13.54 -34.07
C MET A 25 -12.73 -14.73 -33.43
N ASN A 26 -12.62 -15.92 -34.01
CA ASN A 26 -13.16 -17.14 -33.40
C ASN A 26 -12.46 -17.38 -32.05
N ASP A 27 -13.19 -17.65 -30.97
CA ASP A 27 -12.65 -17.88 -29.61
C ASP A 27 -11.40 -18.79 -29.59
N LYS A 28 -11.41 -19.86 -30.39
CA LYS A 28 -10.27 -20.79 -30.56
C LYS A 28 -8.93 -20.15 -30.99
N THR A 29 -8.93 -18.94 -31.55
CA THR A 29 -7.71 -18.26 -32.02
C THR A 29 -7.00 -17.39 -30.97
N ILE A 30 -7.65 -17.12 -29.83
CA ILE A 30 -7.06 -16.32 -28.72
C ILE A 30 -6.43 -17.22 -27.64
N HIS A 31 -6.99 -18.41 -27.41
CA HIS A 31 -6.61 -19.27 -26.27
C HIS A 31 -5.22 -19.90 -26.41
N ASN A 32 -4.77 -20.12 -27.64
CA ASN A 32 -3.39 -20.50 -27.96
C ASN A 32 -2.75 -19.44 -28.87
N PHE A 33 -2.80 -18.18 -28.42
CA PHE A 33 -2.36 -17.01 -29.19
C PHE A 33 -0.94 -17.18 -29.75
N GLU A 34 -0.03 -17.79 -29.00
CA GLU A 34 1.35 -18.05 -29.44
C GLU A 34 1.39 -18.92 -30.70
N VAL A 35 0.74 -20.09 -30.65
CA VAL A 35 0.65 -21.01 -31.79
C VAL A 35 -0.12 -20.40 -32.95
N TYR A 36 -1.14 -19.61 -32.67
CA TYR A 36 -1.88 -18.88 -33.70
C TYR A 36 -1.01 -17.82 -34.37
N TRP A 37 -0.32 -17.00 -33.59
CA TRP A 37 0.59 -15.94 -34.05
C TRP A 37 1.66 -16.50 -34.97
N ASP A 38 2.27 -17.62 -34.63
CA ASP A 38 3.34 -18.24 -35.44
C ASP A 38 2.85 -18.73 -36.80
N LYS A 39 1.56 -19.06 -36.94
CA LYS A 39 0.94 -19.45 -38.22
C LYS A 39 0.58 -18.27 -39.12
N LEU A 40 0.56 -17.04 -38.60
CA LEU A 40 0.16 -15.86 -39.36
C LEU A 40 1.27 -15.37 -40.31
N SER A 41 0.86 -14.95 -41.52
CA SER A 41 1.74 -14.21 -42.44
C SER A 41 2.12 -12.84 -41.88
N GLN A 42 3.15 -12.21 -42.46
CA GLN A 42 3.58 -10.85 -42.07
C GLN A 42 2.43 -9.84 -42.14
N ASP A 43 1.65 -9.86 -43.22
CA ASP A 43 0.52 -8.93 -43.42
C ASP A 43 -0.63 -9.21 -42.45
N GLN A 44 -0.88 -10.49 -42.13
CA GLN A 44 -1.88 -10.88 -41.14
C GLN A 44 -1.48 -10.44 -39.73
N LYS A 45 -0.19 -10.58 -39.36
CA LYS A 45 0.36 -10.06 -38.09
C LYS A 45 0.19 -8.54 -38.01
N ALA A 46 0.53 -7.81 -39.07
CA ALA A 46 0.36 -6.37 -39.13
C ALA A 46 -1.11 -5.93 -39.03
N ALA A 47 -2.02 -6.61 -39.74
CA ALA A 47 -3.45 -6.34 -39.66
C ALA A 47 -4.00 -6.61 -38.25
N LEU A 48 -3.53 -7.67 -37.58
CA LEU A 48 -3.92 -8.00 -36.22
C LEU A 48 -3.46 -6.94 -35.22
N ILE A 49 -2.21 -6.47 -35.32
CA ILE A 49 -1.71 -5.36 -34.48
C ILE A 49 -2.58 -4.11 -34.66
N LYS A 50 -2.92 -3.72 -35.89
CA LYS A 50 -3.76 -2.53 -36.14
C LYS A 50 -5.14 -2.65 -35.50
N LYS A 51 -5.79 -3.80 -35.64
CA LYS A 51 -7.12 -4.08 -35.07
C LYS A 51 -7.09 -4.24 -33.54
N SER A 52 -5.93 -4.46 -32.94
CA SER A 52 -5.83 -4.73 -31.51
C SER A 52 -6.31 -3.56 -30.64
N VAL A 53 -6.20 -2.32 -31.12
CA VAL A 53 -6.63 -1.10 -30.38
C VAL A 53 -8.13 -1.13 -30.07
N ASP A 54 -8.93 -1.76 -30.93
CA ASP A 54 -10.39 -1.87 -30.77
C ASP A 54 -10.78 -2.83 -29.62
N LEU A 55 -9.84 -3.68 -29.16
CA LEU A 55 -10.06 -4.65 -28.08
C LEU A 55 -9.88 -4.04 -26.67
N GLY A 56 -9.39 -2.80 -26.59
CA GLY A 56 -8.98 -2.16 -25.34
C GLY A 56 -7.52 -2.49 -24.94
N PRO A 57 -6.93 -1.75 -23.98
CA PRO A 57 -5.49 -1.78 -23.73
C PRO A 57 -4.90 -3.13 -23.29
N ASP A 58 -5.58 -3.85 -22.41
CA ASP A 58 -5.06 -5.09 -21.81
C ASP A 58 -5.02 -6.29 -22.79
N PRO A 59 -6.04 -6.52 -23.65
CA PRO A 59 -5.90 -7.47 -24.75
C PRO A 59 -4.91 -6.98 -25.82
N ALA A 60 -4.92 -5.68 -26.13
CA ALA A 60 -4.07 -5.11 -27.18
C ALA A 60 -2.57 -5.25 -26.84
N ILE A 61 -2.18 -5.01 -25.59
CA ILE A 61 -0.77 -5.08 -25.19
C ILE A 61 -0.19 -6.47 -25.41
N GLN A 62 -0.95 -7.56 -25.22
CA GLN A 62 -0.46 -8.92 -25.45
C GLN A 62 -0.09 -9.14 -26.93
N ILE A 63 -0.92 -8.65 -27.85
CA ILE A 63 -0.68 -8.71 -29.30
C ILE A 63 0.52 -7.82 -29.67
N VAL A 64 0.54 -6.60 -29.15
CA VAL A 64 1.60 -5.61 -29.41
C VAL A 64 2.97 -6.12 -28.95
N LEU A 65 3.06 -6.72 -27.77
CA LEU A 65 4.32 -7.27 -27.27
C LEU A 65 4.86 -8.39 -28.17
N LYS A 66 4.00 -9.25 -28.73
CA LYS A 66 4.43 -10.24 -29.74
C LYS A 66 4.84 -9.61 -31.06
N GLY A 67 4.18 -8.53 -31.45
CA GLY A 67 4.59 -7.70 -32.57
C GLY A 67 6.01 -7.14 -32.40
N ILE A 68 6.35 -6.69 -31.19
CA ILE A 68 7.69 -6.16 -30.86
C ILE A 68 8.78 -7.23 -31.00
N ASP A 69 8.46 -8.49 -30.69
CA ASP A 69 9.36 -9.65 -30.84
C ASP A 69 9.47 -10.17 -32.28
N SER A 70 8.66 -9.65 -33.22
CA SER A 70 8.61 -10.17 -34.57
C SER A 70 9.97 -10.05 -35.27
N PRO A 71 10.41 -11.05 -36.06
CA PRO A 71 11.61 -10.92 -36.89
C PRO A 71 11.42 -9.91 -38.03
N HIS A 72 10.18 -9.57 -38.38
CA HIS A 72 9.86 -8.63 -39.47
C HIS A 72 9.89 -7.18 -38.98
N PHE A 73 10.75 -6.36 -39.60
CA PHE A 73 10.92 -4.94 -39.25
C PHE A 73 9.60 -4.15 -39.29
N ALA A 74 8.79 -4.33 -40.34
CA ALA A 74 7.52 -3.63 -40.48
C ALA A 74 6.53 -3.96 -39.35
N VAL A 75 6.48 -5.22 -38.91
CA VAL A 75 5.62 -5.67 -37.81
C VAL A 75 6.09 -5.07 -36.49
N ARG A 76 7.41 -5.05 -36.23
CA ARG A 76 7.98 -4.42 -35.03
C ARG A 76 7.69 -2.92 -34.96
N THR A 77 7.91 -2.20 -36.05
CA THR A 77 7.68 -0.75 -36.12
C THR A 77 6.21 -0.43 -35.85
N LEU A 78 5.30 -1.14 -36.51
CA LEU A 78 3.87 -0.99 -36.29
C LEU A 78 3.45 -1.29 -34.86
N ALA A 79 3.99 -2.36 -34.25
CA ALA A 79 3.71 -2.69 -32.85
C ALA A 79 4.14 -1.57 -31.90
N ARG A 80 5.33 -0.98 -32.11
CA ARG A 80 5.81 0.16 -31.32
C ARG A 80 4.95 1.41 -31.50
N GLU A 81 4.42 1.66 -32.69
CA GLU A 81 3.47 2.75 -32.95
C GLU A 81 2.14 2.50 -32.24
N THR A 82 1.60 1.28 -32.34
CA THR A 82 0.36 0.89 -31.63
C THR A 82 0.51 1.00 -30.11
N LEU A 83 1.67 0.69 -29.55
CA LEU A 83 1.94 0.89 -28.12
C LEU A 83 1.81 2.36 -27.71
N LYS A 84 2.29 3.30 -28.53
CA LYS A 84 2.12 4.74 -28.30
C LYS A 84 0.64 5.14 -28.37
N THR A 85 -0.12 4.56 -29.29
CA THR A 85 -1.58 4.78 -29.37
C THR A 85 -2.29 4.31 -28.10
N ILE A 86 -1.93 3.13 -27.58
CA ILE A 86 -2.46 2.62 -26.30
C ILE A 86 -2.14 3.58 -25.15
N GLN A 87 -0.89 4.04 -25.06
CA GLN A 87 -0.44 4.99 -24.05
C GLN A 87 -1.22 6.31 -24.11
N ALA A 88 -1.37 6.91 -25.29
CA ALA A 88 -2.14 8.13 -25.49
C ALA A 88 -3.63 7.93 -25.15
N GLY A 89 -4.23 6.80 -25.53
CA GLY A 89 -5.61 6.47 -25.21
C GLY A 89 -5.88 6.27 -23.72
N ILE A 90 -4.90 5.75 -22.96
CA ILE A 90 -4.96 5.70 -21.49
C ILE A 90 -4.86 7.10 -20.89
N PHE A 91 -3.88 7.90 -21.33
CA PHE A 91 -3.69 9.28 -20.85
C PHE A 91 -4.96 10.13 -20.99
N THR A 92 -5.59 10.15 -22.17
CA THR A 92 -6.82 10.90 -22.41
C THR A 92 -7.94 10.53 -21.42
N ARG A 93 -8.08 9.23 -21.11
CA ARG A 93 -9.09 8.73 -20.15
C ARG A 93 -8.73 9.03 -18.69
N LEU A 94 -7.45 9.16 -18.35
CA LEU A 94 -7.01 9.57 -17.01
C LEU A 94 -7.25 11.07 -16.76
N THR A 95 -7.13 11.89 -17.82
CA THR A 95 -7.34 13.34 -17.75
C THR A 95 -8.81 13.76 -17.77
N ASP A 96 -9.74 12.87 -18.15
CA ASP A 96 -11.17 13.16 -18.09
C ASP A 96 -11.68 13.10 -16.63
N THR A 97 -12.06 14.26 -16.09
CA THR A 97 -12.47 14.40 -14.69
C THR A 97 -13.95 14.15 -14.45
N LYS A 98 -14.78 14.00 -15.50
CA LYS A 98 -16.23 13.93 -15.36
C LYS A 98 -16.74 12.52 -15.01
N ASP A 99 -16.05 11.47 -15.46
CA ASP A 99 -16.43 10.07 -15.22
C ASP A 99 -15.41 9.33 -14.34
N LYS A 100 -15.74 9.21 -13.04
CA LYS A 100 -14.92 8.48 -12.05
C LYS A 100 -14.72 7.01 -12.41
N THR A 101 -15.71 6.38 -13.04
CA THR A 101 -15.64 4.96 -13.42
C THR A 101 -14.67 4.78 -14.58
N GLN A 102 -14.76 5.65 -15.59
CA GLN A 102 -13.85 5.64 -16.72
C GLN A 102 -12.40 5.89 -16.28
N LYS A 103 -12.18 6.85 -15.37
CA LYS A 103 -10.85 7.12 -14.80
C LYS A 103 -10.29 5.90 -14.05
N LEU A 104 -11.11 5.26 -13.21
CA LEU A 104 -10.71 4.04 -12.49
C LEU A 104 -10.35 2.89 -13.46
N ASN A 105 -11.11 2.72 -14.53
CA ASN A 105 -10.81 1.71 -15.54
C ASN A 105 -9.51 2.03 -16.30
N ALA A 106 -9.25 3.30 -16.62
CA ALA A 106 -8.00 3.73 -17.24
C ALA A 106 -6.78 3.52 -16.33
N MET A 107 -6.95 3.71 -15.01
CA MET A 107 -5.92 3.40 -14.01
C MET A 107 -5.61 1.90 -13.96
N LYS A 108 -6.63 1.04 -13.94
CA LYS A 108 -6.47 -0.43 -14.04
C LYS A 108 -5.77 -0.84 -15.32
N ASP A 109 -6.17 -0.26 -16.46
CA ASP A 109 -5.54 -0.51 -17.76
C ASP A 109 -4.05 -0.09 -17.76
N SER A 110 -3.73 1.09 -17.20
CA SER A 110 -2.34 1.57 -17.07
C SER A 110 -1.49 0.58 -16.26
N ALA A 111 -1.99 0.15 -15.10
CA ALA A 111 -1.29 -0.80 -14.25
C ALA A 111 -1.04 -2.15 -14.95
N ARG A 112 -2.05 -2.70 -15.63
CA ARG A 112 -1.92 -3.96 -16.40
C ARG A 112 -0.95 -3.83 -17.58
N VAL A 113 -1.02 -2.75 -18.35
CA VAL A 113 -0.10 -2.55 -19.48
C VAL A 113 1.35 -2.40 -18.99
N CYS A 114 1.56 -1.62 -17.93
CA CYS A 114 2.89 -1.43 -17.35
C CYS A 114 3.44 -2.72 -16.73
N SER A 115 2.61 -3.53 -16.08
CA SER A 115 3.05 -4.81 -15.52
C SER A 115 3.51 -5.80 -16.60
N ARG A 116 2.84 -5.82 -17.76
CA ARG A 116 3.26 -6.65 -18.91
C ARG A 116 4.58 -6.18 -19.50
N LEU A 117 4.79 -4.87 -19.60
CA LEU A 117 6.06 -4.30 -20.02
C LEU A 117 7.18 -4.64 -19.01
N PHE A 118 6.88 -4.55 -17.71
CA PHE A 118 7.81 -4.91 -16.65
C PHE A 118 8.31 -6.36 -16.77
N PHE A 119 7.43 -7.33 -17.05
CA PHE A 119 7.82 -8.74 -17.19
C PHE A 119 8.78 -9.00 -18.37
N ARG A 120 8.91 -8.05 -19.30
CA ARG A 120 9.91 -8.12 -20.38
C ARG A 120 11.30 -7.70 -19.92
N ILE A 121 11.41 -6.94 -18.83
CA ILE A 121 12.70 -6.56 -18.28
C ILE A 121 13.28 -7.79 -17.56
N LYS A 122 14.25 -8.42 -18.20
CA LYS A 122 14.93 -9.61 -17.70
C LYS A 122 16.44 -9.44 -17.78
N PRO A 123 17.23 -10.09 -16.92
CA PRO A 123 18.68 -10.12 -17.08
C PRO A 123 19.06 -10.63 -18.47
N GLY A 124 19.96 -9.93 -19.16
CA GLY A 124 20.51 -10.34 -20.45
C GLY A 124 19.88 -9.74 -21.72
N ILE A 125 18.79 -8.97 -21.62
CA ILE A 125 18.28 -8.21 -22.78
C ILE A 125 19.23 -7.05 -23.16
N SER A 126 19.21 -6.61 -24.42
CA SER A 126 20.10 -5.56 -24.93
C SER A 126 19.80 -4.18 -24.30
N PHE A 127 20.80 -3.29 -24.26
CA PHE A 127 20.60 -1.94 -23.72
C PHE A 127 19.53 -1.16 -24.50
N GLU A 128 19.46 -1.34 -25.82
CA GLU A 128 18.44 -0.70 -26.67
C GLU A 128 17.03 -1.18 -26.30
N GLU A 129 16.87 -2.46 -25.97
CA GLU A 129 15.58 -3.00 -25.51
C GLU A 129 15.24 -2.51 -24.10
N GLN A 130 16.22 -2.48 -23.18
CA GLN A 130 16.05 -1.88 -21.84
C GLN A 130 15.61 -0.42 -21.93
N HIS A 131 16.30 0.37 -22.76
CA HIS A 131 15.99 1.76 -23.02
C HIS A 131 14.56 1.90 -23.54
N PHE A 132 14.21 1.16 -24.60
CA PHE A 132 12.87 1.22 -25.16
C PHE A 132 11.79 0.93 -24.11
N ILE A 133 11.90 -0.17 -23.37
CA ILE A 133 10.88 -0.58 -22.39
C ILE A 133 10.77 0.44 -21.25
N LEU A 134 11.90 0.86 -20.67
CA LEU A 134 11.87 1.83 -19.56
C LEU A 134 11.37 3.20 -19.97
N LYS A 135 11.78 3.70 -21.14
CA LYS A 135 11.26 4.95 -21.69
C LYS A 135 9.75 4.87 -21.92
N THR A 136 9.26 3.72 -22.40
CA THR A 136 7.82 3.51 -22.55
C THR A 136 7.12 3.48 -21.20
N LEU A 137 7.62 2.72 -20.22
CA LEU A 137 7.08 2.67 -18.86
C LEU A 137 6.99 4.07 -18.24
N LEU A 138 8.08 4.85 -18.29
CA LEU A 138 8.14 6.19 -17.71
C LEU A 138 7.28 7.23 -18.47
N GLY A 139 6.84 6.91 -19.68
CA GLY A 139 5.85 7.68 -20.41
C GLY A 139 4.40 7.40 -20.01
N PHE A 140 4.11 6.33 -19.28
CA PHE A 140 2.76 6.07 -18.77
C PHE A 140 2.51 6.89 -17.52
N GLU A 141 1.46 7.71 -17.55
CA GLU A 141 0.93 8.31 -16.33
C GLU A 141 0.29 7.26 -15.41
N GLY A 142 0.36 7.50 -14.11
CA GLY A 142 -0.04 6.55 -13.08
C GLY A 142 1.11 5.60 -12.72
N SER A 143 0.94 4.31 -12.94
CA SER A 143 1.83 3.26 -12.42
C SER A 143 3.15 3.08 -13.18
N GLY A 144 3.40 3.81 -14.26
CA GLY A 144 4.57 3.62 -15.13
C GLY A 144 5.91 3.74 -14.39
N ALA A 145 6.08 4.83 -13.64
CA ALA A 145 7.28 5.05 -12.82
C ALA A 145 7.45 4.00 -11.72
N LEU A 146 6.35 3.57 -11.09
CA LEU A 146 6.35 2.53 -10.06
C LEU A 146 6.92 1.22 -10.59
N PHE A 147 6.48 0.76 -11.77
CA PHE A 147 7.02 -0.46 -12.38
C PHE A 147 8.48 -0.31 -12.81
N ALA A 148 8.89 0.87 -13.30
CA ALA A 148 10.30 1.15 -13.57
C ALA A 148 11.15 1.08 -12.29
N PHE A 149 10.65 1.60 -11.17
CA PHE A 149 11.35 1.54 -9.88
C PHE A 149 11.42 0.12 -9.33
N LYS A 150 10.33 -0.66 -9.40
CA LYS A 150 10.33 -2.09 -9.08
C LYS A 150 11.38 -2.85 -9.91
N ALA A 151 11.60 -2.48 -11.17
CA ALA A 151 12.60 -3.15 -12.01
C ALA A 151 14.03 -2.89 -11.52
N LEU A 152 14.29 -1.70 -10.99
CA LEU A 152 15.56 -1.35 -10.33
C LEU A 152 15.71 -2.10 -8.99
N SER A 153 14.68 -2.06 -8.12
CA SER A 153 14.70 -2.70 -6.81
C SER A 153 14.90 -4.22 -6.90
N MET A 154 14.25 -4.86 -7.87
CA MET A 154 14.40 -6.29 -8.14
C MET A 154 15.65 -6.66 -8.94
N ARG A 155 16.57 -5.70 -9.21
CA ARG A 155 17.82 -5.90 -9.97
C ARG A 155 17.59 -6.46 -11.38
N ARG A 156 16.42 -6.22 -11.98
CA ARG A 156 16.13 -6.58 -13.38
C ARG A 156 16.86 -5.66 -14.35
N ILE A 157 17.18 -4.45 -13.90
CA ILE A 157 18.08 -3.52 -14.57
C ILE A 157 19.17 -3.03 -13.61
N THR A 158 20.36 -2.78 -14.14
CA THR A 158 21.46 -2.20 -13.38
C THR A 158 21.24 -0.70 -13.15
N LEU A 159 21.78 -0.19 -12.04
CA LEU A 159 21.73 1.24 -11.73
C LEU A 159 22.37 2.09 -12.85
N ALA A 160 23.52 1.66 -13.38
CA ALA A 160 24.21 2.36 -14.45
C ALA A 160 23.40 2.43 -15.77
N SER A 161 22.68 1.36 -16.13
CA SER A 161 21.78 1.41 -17.29
C SER A 161 20.61 2.35 -17.03
N MET A 162 20.02 2.29 -15.82
CA MET A 162 18.93 3.17 -15.41
C MET A 162 19.33 4.65 -15.47
N GLU A 163 20.49 5.03 -14.93
CA GLU A 163 21.02 6.41 -14.97
C GLU A 163 21.15 6.93 -16.40
N LYS A 164 21.76 6.14 -17.29
CA LYS A 164 21.92 6.52 -18.70
C LYS A 164 20.57 6.76 -19.38
N ILE A 165 19.57 5.92 -19.11
CA ILE A 165 18.24 6.03 -19.72
C ILE A 165 17.49 7.23 -19.15
N ILE A 166 17.45 7.38 -17.82
CA ILE A 166 16.72 8.45 -17.12
C ILE A 166 17.18 9.83 -17.59
N LEU A 167 18.49 10.04 -17.79
CA LEU A 167 19.03 11.33 -18.24
C LEU A 167 18.60 11.72 -19.67
N THR A 168 18.07 10.79 -20.47
CA THR A 168 17.54 11.09 -21.80
C THR A 168 16.07 11.54 -21.79
N LEU A 169 15.40 11.49 -20.63
CA LEU A 169 13.97 11.73 -20.50
C LEU A 169 13.65 13.18 -20.10
N PRO A 170 12.45 13.67 -20.46
CA PRO A 170 11.93 14.96 -19.97
C PRO A 170 11.94 15.04 -18.44
N ASP A 171 12.13 16.24 -17.92
CA ASP A 171 12.20 16.53 -16.48
C ASP A 171 10.97 16.02 -15.72
N SER A 172 9.77 16.10 -16.31
CA SER A 172 8.54 15.58 -15.71
C SER A 172 8.61 14.06 -15.45
N GLN A 173 9.11 13.28 -16.40
CA GLN A 173 9.27 11.83 -16.26
C GLN A 173 10.37 11.48 -15.25
N ARG A 174 11.46 12.25 -15.25
CA ARG A 174 12.53 12.11 -14.24
C ARG A 174 12.00 12.38 -12.83
N LEU A 175 11.22 13.44 -12.65
CA LEU A 175 10.60 13.79 -11.37
C LEU A 175 9.61 12.73 -10.90
N ASN A 176 8.81 12.14 -11.80
CA ASN A 176 7.94 11.02 -11.46
C ASN A 176 8.73 9.79 -10.98
N PHE A 177 9.87 9.49 -11.61
CA PHE A 177 10.74 8.40 -11.15
C PHE A 177 11.40 8.71 -9.79
N ILE A 178 11.85 9.95 -9.60
CA ILE A 178 12.36 10.43 -8.31
C ILE A 178 11.27 10.28 -7.24
N GLN A 179 10.00 10.57 -7.54
CA GLN A 179 8.91 10.42 -6.59
C GLN A 179 8.77 9.00 -6.05
N GLU A 180 8.96 7.98 -6.89
CA GLU A 180 8.93 6.58 -6.44
C GLU A 180 10.09 6.26 -5.51
N TYR A 181 11.29 6.80 -5.79
CA TYR A 181 12.40 6.76 -4.84
C TYR A 181 12.08 7.49 -3.53
N LEU A 182 11.38 8.63 -3.57
CA LEU A 182 10.93 9.34 -2.36
C LEU A 182 9.91 8.52 -1.55
N LYS A 183 9.27 7.50 -2.11
CA LYS A 183 8.36 6.60 -1.37
C LYS A 183 9.08 5.38 -0.79
N ALA A 184 10.27 5.04 -1.28
CA ALA A 184 11.02 3.84 -0.92
C ALA A 184 11.43 3.75 0.57
N THR A 185 11.72 2.53 1.04
CA THR A 185 12.21 2.31 2.42
C THR A 185 13.54 3.04 2.67
N PRO A 186 13.87 3.40 3.92
CA PRO A 186 15.15 4.03 4.26
C PRO A 186 16.38 3.29 3.71
N GLU A 187 16.34 1.96 3.66
CA GLU A 187 17.39 1.06 3.19
C GLU A 187 17.61 1.22 1.67
N LEU A 188 16.51 1.21 0.89
CA LEU A 188 16.56 1.48 -0.54
C LEU A 188 16.99 2.92 -0.84
N ARG A 189 16.55 3.88 -0.02
CA ARG A 189 16.96 5.29 -0.10
C ARG A 189 18.47 5.43 0.07
N LEU A 190 19.03 4.78 1.08
CA LEU A 190 20.47 4.74 1.35
C LEU A 190 21.23 4.09 0.19
N LYS A 191 20.78 2.92 -0.27
CA LYS A 191 21.41 2.17 -1.36
C LYS A 191 21.53 2.95 -2.68
N PHE A 192 20.51 3.72 -3.03
CA PHE A 192 20.46 4.45 -4.31
C PHE A 192 20.69 5.96 -4.20
N GLY A 193 20.98 6.49 -2.99
CA GLY A 193 20.97 7.92 -2.71
C GLY A 193 21.89 8.75 -3.60
N ALA A 194 23.12 8.30 -3.83
CA ALA A 194 24.08 9.02 -4.67
C ALA A 194 23.57 9.20 -6.12
N ALA A 195 23.02 8.15 -6.72
CA ALA A 195 22.48 8.18 -8.07
C ALA A 195 21.27 9.11 -8.18
N PHE A 196 20.32 9.01 -7.26
CA PHE A 196 19.12 9.86 -7.27
C PHE A 196 19.45 11.32 -6.97
N LYS A 197 20.50 11.61 -6.19
CA LYS A 197 20.97 12.97 -5.97
C LYS A 197 21.46 13.60 -7.28
N GLN A 198 22.24 12.87 -8.07
CA GLN A 198 22.66 13.32 -9.41
C GLN A 198 21.46 13.52 -10.35
N MET A 199 20.47 12.61 -10.30
CA MET A 199 19.24 12.74 -11.10
C MET A 199 18.46 14.01 -10.74
N VAL A 200 18.25 14.29 -9.45
CA VAL A 200 17.57 15.51 -8.99
C VAL A 200 18.33 16.76 -9.45
N GLN A 201 19.66 16.78 -9.28
CA GLN A 201 20.51 17.91 -9.69
C GLN A 201 20.51 18.14 -11.22
N SER A 202 20.18 17.12 -12.01
CA SER A 202 20.11 17.21 -13.47
C SER A 202 18.83 17.86 -14.01
N VAL A 203 17.82 18.11 -13.16
CA VAL A 203 16.56 18.78 -13.52
C VAL A 203 16.80 20.27 -13.75
N LYS A 204 16.21 20.82 -14.82
CA LYS A 204 16.45 22.20 -15.31
C LYS A 204 15.17 22.97 -15.64
N GLN A 205 14.03 22.30 -15.84
CA GLN A 205 12.79 22.95 -16.30
C GLN A 205 11.93 23.41 -15.12
N THR A 206 11.71 24.73 -15.01
CA THR A 206 10.88 25.32 -13.95
C THR A 206 9.43 24.84 -14.00
N ASP A 207 8.79 24.78 -15.19
CA ASP A 207 7.40 24.33 -15.31
C ASP A 207 7.21 22.88 -14.82
N ALA A 208 8.16 21.99 -15.11
CA ALA A 208 8.13 20.61 -14.63
C ALA A 208 8.21 20.53 -13.09
N VAL A 209 9.10 21.31 -12.48
CA VAL A 209 9.27 21.38 -11.01
C VAL A 209 8.03 21.97 -10.34
N VAL A 210 7.48 23.07 -10.88
CA VAL A 210 6.27 23.71 -10.34
C VAL A 210 5.07 22.78 -10.42
N ARG A 211 4.86 22.08 -11.55
CA ARG A 211 3.79 21.08 -11.68
C ARG A 211 3.99 19.89 -10.77
N PHE A 212 5.24 19.45 -10.59
CA PHE A 212 5.57 18.37 -9.66
C PHE A 212 5.18 18.72 -8.23
N TYR A 213 5.58 19.89 -7.73
CA TYR A 213 5.16 20.36 -6.40
C TYR A 213 3.64 20.52 -6.28
N ALA A 214 2.97 21.03 -7.32
CA ALA A 214 1.52 21.09 -7.33
C ALA A 214 0.87 19.69 -7.26
N GLY A 215 1.46 18.68 -7.90
CA GLY A 215 1.02 17.28 -7.81
C GLY A 215 1.24 16.67 -6.42
N LEU A 216 2.34 17.00 -5.73
CA LEU A 216 2.54 16.61 -4.33
C LEU A 216 1.45 17.20 -3.44
N PHE A 217 1.10 18.47 -3.64
CA PHE A 217 0.00 19.11 -2.92
C PHE A 217 -1.35 18.41 -3.17
N ASP A 218 -1.64 18.08 -4.44
CA ASP A 218 -2.91 17.42 -4.82
C ASP A 218 -3.04 16.00 -4.27
N THR A 219 -1.92 15.35 -3.94
CA THR A 219 -1.87 14.02 -3.33
C THR A 219 -1.64 14.06 -1.81
N GLU A 220 -1.71 15.24 -1.19
CA GLU A 220 -1.49 15.46 0.25
C GLU A 220 -0.14 14.88 0.75
N GLN A 221 0.88 14.89 -0.10
CA GLN A 221 2.23 14.43 0.23
C GLN A 221 3.06 15.58 0.77
N ASP A 222 3.81 15.34 1.83
CA ASP A 222 4.78 16.30 2.35
C ASP A 222 5.99 16.42 1.40
N VAL A 223 6.69 17.56 1.45
CA VAL A 223 7.91 17.77 0.68
C VAL A 223 9.07 17.05 1.34
N ASP A 224 9.62 16.07 0.64
CA ASP A 224 10.84 15.38 1.09
C ASP A 224 12.04 16.34 1.03
N PRO A 225 12.82 16.52 2.12
CA PRO A 225 14.01 17.36 2.15
C PRO A 225 15.04 17.01 1.07
N PHE A 226 15.04 15.78 0.56
CA PHE A 226 15.90 15.35 -0.55
C PHE A 226 15.72 16.22 -1.80
N LEU A 227 14.55 16.82 -2.00
CA LEU A 227 14.27 17.74 -3.10
C LEU A 227 15.02 19.08 -2.99
N TYR A 228 15.64 19.40 -1.84
CA TYR A 228 16.54 20.56 -1.72
C TYR A 228 17.82 20.42 -2.55
N ASN A 229 18.10 19.23 -3.07
CA ASN A 229 19.16 19.02 -4.07
C ASN A 229 18.77 19.59 -5.47
N LEU A 230 17.53 20.01 -5.70
CA LEU A 230 17.16 20.77 -6.89
C LEU A 230 17.87 22.13 -6.91
N HIS A 231 18.20 22.63 -8.10
CA HIS A 231 18.78 23.96 -8.23
C HIS A 231 17.85 25.01 -7.58
N PRO A 232 18.35 25.87 -6.67
CA PRO A 232 17.51 26.79 -5.89
C PRO A 232 16.59 27.68 -6.73
N ASP A 233 17.07 28.14 -7.90
CA ASP A 233 16.26 28.95 -8.82
C ASP A 233 14.98 28.27 -9.33
N LEU A 234 14.93 26.95 -9.38
CA LEU A 234 13.76 26.20 -9.85
C LEU A 234 12.63 26.16 -8.80
N ARG A 235 12.96 26.50 -7.55
CA ARG A 235 12.08 26.49 -6.39
C ARG A 235 12.02 27.87 -5.70
N ASP A 236 12.46 28.92 -6.40
CA ASP A 236 12.46 30.29 -5.91
C ASP A 236 11.00 30.79 -5.78
N PRO A 237 10.54 31.12 -4.57
CA PRO A 237 9.17 31.58 -4.33
C PRO A 237 8.80 32.81 -5.16
N GLU A 238 9.71 33.77 -5.34
CA GLU A 238 9.41 35.00 -6.09
C GLU A 238 9.19 34.69 -7.57
N LYS A 239 10.01 33.82 -8.15
CA LYS A 239 9.82 33.35 -9.54
C LYS A 239 8.51 32.60 -9.72
N ILE A 240 8.11 31.78 -8.74
CA ILE A 240 6.81 31.10 -8.77
C ILE A 240 5.66 32.11 -8.70
N ILE A 241 5.78 33.13 -7.83
CA ILE A 241 4.76 34.18 -7.70
C ILE A 241 4.60 34.95 -9.02
N THR A 242 5.71 35.44 -9.58
CA THR A 242 5.67 36.25 -10.80
C THR A 242 5.30 35.44 -12.04
N GLY A 243 5.79 34.19 -12.14
CA GLY A 243 5.60 33.35 -13.33
C GLY A 243 4.28 32.57 -13.36
N PHE A 244 3.71 32.24 -12.20
CA PHE A 244 2.53 31.37 -12.11
C PHE A 244 1.39 31.96 -11.30
N VAL A 245 1.62 32.41 -10.06
CA VAL A 245 0.54 32.89 -9.17
C VAL A 245 -0.15 34.16 -9.71
N ARG A 246 0.61 35.01 -10.41
CA ARG A 246 0.15 36.25 -11.06
C ARG A 246 -0.26 36.07 -12.54
N SER A 247 -0.27 34.85 -13.06
CA SER A 247 -0.74 34.56 -14.43
C SER A 247 -2.20 34.95 -14.63
N ASP A 248 -2.59 35.33 -15.85
CA ASP A 248 -4.00 35.60 -16.18
C ASP A 248 -4.86 34.33 -16.20
N SER A 249 -4.26 33.16 -16.49
CA SER A 249 -4.97 31.87 -16.53
C SER A 249 -5.24 31.34 -15.12
N PRO A 250 -6.52 31.14 -14.72
CA PRO A 250 -6.89 30.58 -13.41
C PRO A 250 -6.23 29.23 -13.09
N GLY A 251 -6.10 28.35 -14.11
CA GLY A 251 -5.47 27.04 -13.95
C GLY A 251 -3.97 27.14 -13.64
N ILE A 252 -3.24 28.06 -14.31
CA ILE A 252 -1.81 28.30 -14.03
C ILE A 252 -1.64 28.90 -12.63
N ARG A 253 -2.52 29.82 -12.23
CA ARG A 253 -2.49 30.39 -10.87
C ARG A 253 -2.69 29.32 -9.80
N THR A 254 -3.64 28.41 -10.03
CA THR A 254 -3.91 27.28 -9.14
C THR A 254 -2.68 26.39 -8.99
N ILE A 255 -2.01 26.04 -10.11
CA ILE A 255 -0.75 25.28 -10.08
C ILE A 255 0.33 26.04 -9.31
N GLY A 256 0.51 27.33 -9.59
CA GLY A 256 1.50 28.18 -8.92
C GLY A 256 1.28 28.29 -7.41
N LEU A 257 0.03 28.44 -6.97
CA LEU A 257 -0.32 28.53 -5.55
C LEU A 257 -0.04 27.23 -4.80
N LYS A 258 -0.41 26.09 -5.40
CA LYS A 258 -0.11 24.77 -4.84
C LYS A 258 1.40 24.57 -4.72
N ALA A 259 2.15 24.88 -5.78
CA ALA A 259 3.61 24.76 -5.76
C ALA A 259 4.26 25.71 -4.75
N LEU A 260 3.78 26.94 -4.65
CA LEU A 260 4.24 27.92 -3.66
C LEU A 260 4.03 27.39 -2.24
N ALA A 261 2.87 26.82 -1.94
CA ALA A 261 2.56 26.24 -0.64
C ALA A 261 3.50 25.08 -0.24
N MET A 262 4.10 24.42 -1.22
CA MET A 262 5.06 23.32 -1.01
C MET A 262 6.51 23.80 -0.93
N THR A 263 6.81 25.03 -1.34
CA THR A 263 8.19 25.56 -1.38
C THR A 263 8.50 26.49 -0.22
N VAL A 264 7.48 27.02 0.47
CA VAL A 264 7.65 27.88 1.66
C VAL A 264 6.95 27.29 2.88
N GLN A 265 7.45 27.59 4.08
CA GLN A 265 6.82 27.17 5.33
C GLN A 265 5.45 27.85 5.56
N LYS A 266 5.32 29.12 5.17
CA LYS A 266 4.10 29.92 5.28
C LYS A 266 4.05 30.92 4.14
N ILE A 267 2.96 30.92 3.37
CA ILE A 267 2.73 31.96 2.34
C ILE A 267 2.38 33.27 3.07
N HIS A 268 2.91 34.39 2.60
CA HIS A 268 2.61 35.68 3.23
C HIS A 268 1.09 35.95 3.22
N PRO A 269 0.43 36.20 4.37
CA PRO A 269 -1.01 36.38 4.44
C PRO A 269 -1.53 37.51 3.53
N GLY A 270 -0.73 38.55 3.31
CA GLY A 270 -1.06 39.64 2.38
C GLY A 270 -1.35 39.18 0.96
N LEU A 271 -0.56 38.23 0.43
CA LEU A 271 -0.77 37.68 -0.92
C LEU A 271 -2.07 36.86 -0.97
N LEU A 272 -2.35 36.07 0.05
CA LEU A 272 -3.58 35.28 0.13
C LEU A 272 -4.81 36.18 0.25
N MET A 273 -4.74 37.24 1.05
CA MET A 273 -5.81 38.23 1.18
C MET A 273 -6.07 38.97 -0.13
N GLU A 274 -5.01 39.38 -0.84
CA GLU A 274 -5.11 39.98 -2.17
C GLU A 274 -5.89 39.07 -3.13
N ILE A 275 -5.53 37.79 -3.19
CA ILE A 275 -6.17 36.80 -4.08
C ILE A 275 -7.63 36.55 -3.71
N LEU A 276 -7.95 36.49 -2.42
CA LEU A 276 -9.31 36.28 -1.93
C LEU A 276 -10.22 37.48 -2.20
N LEU A 277 -9.71 38.71 -2.01
CA LEU A 277 -10.50 39.94 -2.10
C LEU A 277 -10.65 40.48 -3.53
N MET A 278 -9.76 40.11 -4.45
CA MET A 278 -9.91 40.43 -5.87
C MET A 278 -11.04 39.63 -6.53
N LYS A 279 -11.55 40.12 -7.67
CA LYS A 279 -12.50 39.37 -8.52
C LYS A 279 -11.77 38.20 -9.17
N THR A 280 -11.66 37.10 -8.44
CA THR A 280 -10.96 35.88 -8.85
C THR A 280 -11.92 34.76 -9.23
N HIS A 281 -11.42 33.76 -9.95
CA HIS A 281 -12.21 32.57 -10.27
C HIS A 281 -12.38 31.71 -9.00
N PRO A 282 -13.55 31.08 -8.75
CA PRO A 282 -13.77 30.26 -7.57
C PRO A 282 -12.70 29.18 -7.33
N GLU A 283 -12.19 28.56 -8.39
CA GLU A 283 -11.13 27.53 -8.29
C GLU A 283 -9.84 28.04 -7.61
N VAL A 284 -9.49 29.31 -7.82
CA VAL A 284 -8.29 29.93 -7.25
C VAL A 284 -8.52 30.18 -5.76
N ARG A 285 -9.72 30.64 -5.37
CA ARG A 285 -10.08 30.82 -3.95
C ARG A 285 -10.18 29.48 -3.22
N GLN A 286 -10.77 28.46 -3.84
CA GLN A 286 -10.78 27.10 -3.32
C GLN A 286 -9.36 26.57 -3.07
N THR A 287 -8.41 26.89 -3.94
CA THR A 287 -7.00 26.54 -3.75
C THR A 287 -6.41 27.24 -2.52
N VAL A 288 -6.70 28.53 -2.30
CA VAL A 288 -6.30 29.24 -1.08
C VAL A 288 -6.91 28.59 0.18
N TYR A 289 -8.20 28.25 0.14
CA TYR A 289 -8.85 27.57 1.27
C TYR A 289 -8.19 26.21 1.57
N LYS A 290 -7.85 25.43 0.54
CA LYS A 290 -7.12 24.16 0.69
C LYS A 290 -5.72 24.36 1.28
N ILE A 291 -5.00 25.42 0.89
CA ILE A 291 -3.69 25.74 1.48
C ILE A 291 -3.82 25.97 2.99
N ILE A 292 -4.85 26.72 3.41
CA ILE A 292 -5.13 26.97 4.82
C ILE A 292 -5.55 25.67 5.51
N GLU A 293 -6.46 24.90 4.93
CA GLU A 293 -6.91 23.59 5.43
C GLU A 293 -5.74 22.61 5.64
N ASN A 294 -4.76 22.62 4.73
CA ASN A 294 -3.60 21.74 4.78
C ASN A 294 -2.54 22.19 5.80
N SER A 295 -2.56 23.45 6.23
CA SER A 295 -1.64 24.00 7.23
C SER A 295 -1.92 23.49 8.66
N ALA A 296 -1.01 23.81 9.59
CA ALA A 296 -1.24 23.59 11.02
C ALA A 296 -2.32 24.55 11.55
N LEU A 297 -3.10 24.08 12.53
CA LEU A 297 -4.13 24.88 13.18
C LEU A 297 -3.53 26.19 13.72
N GLY A 298 -4.15 27.33 13.37
CA GLY A 298 -3.70 28.64 13.84
C GLY A 298 -2.57 29.27 13.00
N THR A 299 -2.22 28.70 11.84
CA THR A 299 -1.16 29.28 10.98
C THR A 299 -1.59 30.60 10.33
N TYR A 300 -2.88 30.76 10.00
CA TYR A 300 -3.42 31.90 9.25
C TYR A 300 -4.61 32.61 9.93
N PRO A 301 -4.47 33.07 11.20
CA PRO A 301 -5.57 33.71 11.92
C PRO A 301 -6.00 35.06 11.31
N GLU A 302 -5.12 35.73 10.55
CA GLU A 302 -5.36 37.04 9.95
C GLU A 302 -6.34 36.98 8.78
N ILE A 303 -6.40 35.84 8.09
CA ILE A 303 -7.23 35.62 6.89
C ILE A 303 -8.69 35.30 7.26
N PHE A 304 -8.98 35.07 8.55
CA PHE A 304 -10.31 34.71 9.04
C PHE A 304 -11.42 35.65 8.55
N ARG A 305 -11.23 36.97 8.67
CA ARG A 305 -12.24 37.97 8.27
C ARG A 305 -12.54 37.92 6.76
N PRO A 306 -11.52 37.97 5.87
CA PRO A 306 -11.73 37.78 4.43
C PRO A 306 -12.50 36.50 4.08
N ILE A 307 -12.15 35.36 4.68
CA ILE A 307 -12.85 34.08 4.41
C ILE A 307 -14.30 34.16 4.86
N LEU A 308 -14.56 34.71 6.05
CA LEU A 308 -15.91 34.86 6.58
C LEU A 308 -16.79 35.75 5.70
N MET A 309 -16.24 36.84 5.16
CA MET A 309 -16.96 37.71 4.21
C MET A 309 -17.29 37.02 2.88
N LEU A 310 -16.44 36.09 2.44
CA LEU A 310 -16.66 35.32 1.21
C LEU A 310 -17.66 34.19 1.42
N LEU A 311 -17.68 33.58 2.60
CA LEU A 311 -18.69 32.58 2.98
C LEU A 311 -20.12 33.08 2.70
N GLU A 312 -20.37 34.37 2.96
CA GLU A 312 -21.67 35.04 2.72
C GLU A 312 -22.05 35.19 1.25
N LYS A 313 -21.07 35.15 0.33
CA LYS A 313 -21.21 35.47 -1.10
C LYS A 313 -21.00 34.27 -2.02
N SER A 314 -20.51 33.17 -1.48
CA SER A 314 -20.15 31.97 -2.21
C SER A 314 -21.34 31.02 -2.40
N ASP A 315 -21.27 30.19 -3.44
CA ASP A 315 -22.16 29.04 -3.56
C ASP A 315 -21.86 27.98 -2.49
N GLU A 316 -22.72 26.96 -2.39
CA GLU A 316 -22.61 25.92 -1.36
C GLU A 316 -21.26 25.18 -1.40
N GLU A 317 -20.73 24.90 -2.60
CA GLU A 317 -19.47 24.17 -2.76
C GLU A 317 -18.28 25.00 -2.27
N GLU A 318 -18.16 26.25 -2.72
CA GLU A 318 -17.10 27.14 -2.29
C GLU A 318 -17.23 27.49 -0.80
N ALA A 319 -18.44 27.75 -0.31
CA ALA A 319 -18.68 28.07 1.09
C ALA A 319 -18.26 26.92 2.02
N PHE A 320 -18.40 25.67 1.59
CA PHE A 320 -17.92 24.53 2.34
C PHE A 320 -16.38 24.49 2.45
N TYR A 321 -15.64 24.83 1.39
CA TYR A 321 -14.18 25.00 1.49
C TYR A 321 -13.79 26.16 2.42
N ALA A 322 -14.49 27.29 2.32
CA ALA A 322 -14.26 28.44 3.20
C ALA A 322 -14.47 28.07 4.68
N PHE A 323 -15.53 27.31 5.00
CA PHE A 323 -15.77 26.80 6.35
C PHE A 323 -14.61 25.97 6.89
N LYS A 324 -14.07 25.03 6.10
CA LYS A 324 -12.91 24.23 6.51
C LYS A 324 -11.68 25.10 6.78
N ALA A 325 -11.45 26.11 5.95
CA ALA A 325 -10.38 27.08 6.17
C ALA A 325 -10.60 27.93 7.44
N LEU A 326 -11.84 28.32 7.77
CA LEU A 326 -12.16 29.05 9.01
C LEU A 326 -11.81 28.23 10.25
N ILE A 327 -12.13 26.93 10.25
CA ILE A 327 -11.73 26.02 11.34
C ILE A 327 -10.22 26.03 11.54
N VAL A 328 -9.46 25.79 10.46
CA VAL A 328 -8.00 25.63 10.55
C VAL A 328 -7.30 26.96 10.82
N SER A 329 -7.91 28.10 10.47
CA SER A 329 -7.38 29.42 10.85
C SER A 329 -7.21 29.60 12.36
N GLY A 330 -7.97 28.84 13.17
CA GLY A 330 -7.86 28.83 14.63
C GLY A 330 -8.21 30.15 15.32
N LYS A 331 -8.82 31.11 14.61
CA LYS A 331 -9.05 32.46 15.15
C LYS A 331 -10.14 32.51 16.23
N LEU A 332 -11.15 31.66 16.13
CA LEU A 332 -12.26 31.54 17.09
C LEU A 332 -12.41 30.07 17.53
N PRO A 333 -12.99 29.82 18.72
CA PRO A 333 -13.40 28.49 19.14
C PRO A 333 -14.36 27.82 18.14
N LEU A 334 -14.28 26.50 18.00
CA LEU A 334 -15.12 25.74 17.05
C LEU A 334 -16.62 25.96 17.28
N THR A 335 -17.04 26.05 18.54
CA THR A 335 -18.44 26.27 18.91
C THR A 335 -18.96 27.63 18.43
N GLU A 336 -18.12 28.66 18.41
CA GLU A 336 -18.49 29.98 17.91
C GLU A 336 -18.59 29.99 16.38
N VAL A 337 -17.64 29.36 15.69
CA VAL A 337 -17.71 29.19 14.23
C VAL A 337 -18.98 28.43 13.83
N LEU A 338 -19.33 27.37 14.54
CA LEU A 338 -20.59 26.65 14.34
C LEU A 338 -21.82 27.54 14.59
N GLY A 339 -21.79 28.40 15.62
CA GLY A 339 -22.85 29.36 15.88
C GLY A 339 -23.09 30.30 14.69
N ILE A 340 -22.01 30.88 14.16
CA ILE A 340 -22.05 31.75 12.98
C ILE A 340 -22.65 31.01 11.77
N VAL A 341 -22.19 29.78 11.51
CA VAL A 341 -22.68 28.97 10.38
C VAL A 341 -24.15 28.61 10.54
N ARG A 342 -24.61 28.25 11.74
CA ARG A 342 -26.03 27.94 11.97
C ARG A 342 -26.93 29.15 11.73
N GLU A 343 -26.50 30.32 12.18
CA GLU A 343 -27.27 31.56 12.05
C GLU A 343 -27.30 32.05 10.61
N LYS A 344 -26.14 32.08 9.94
CA LYS A 344 -26.00 32.72 8.63
C LYS A 344 -26.06 31.76 7.43
N HIS A 345 -25.70 30.49 7.63
CA HIS A 345 -25.56 29.47 6.59
C HIS A 345 -26.10 28.09 7.00
N PRO A 346 -27.38 27.98 7.42
CA PRO A 346 -27.93 26.73 7.95
C PRO A 346 -27.87 25.56 6.95
N HIS A 347 -27.87 25.84 5.64
CA HIS A 347 -27.73 24.83 4.60
C HIS A 347 -26.39 24.08 4.64
N LEU A 348 -25.30 24.70 5.13
CA LEU A 348 -24.00 24.05 5.26
C LEU A 348 -23.94 22.99 6.37
N MET A 349 -24.90 23.00 7.32
CA MET A 349 -24.89 22.05 8.43
C MET A 349 -24.98 20.60 7.96
N GLY A 350 -25.75 20.31 6.91
CA GLY A 350 -25.83 18.98 6.30
C GLY A 350 -24.47 18.49 5.76
N PRO A 351 -23.81 19.23 4.86
CA PRO A 351 -22.44 18.98 4.43
C PRO A 351 -21.43 18.82 5.58
N ILE A 352 -21.53 19.66 6.63
CA ILE A 352 -20.67 19.58 7.81
C ILE A 352 -20.85 18.26 8.57
N TYR A 353 -22.09 17.83 8.82
CA TYR A 353 -22.35 16.54 9.46
C TYR A 353 -21.81 15.38 8.62
N LYS A 354 -21.97 15.46 7.29
CA LYS A 354 -21.44 14.46 6.37
C LYS A 354 -19.92 14.37 6.46
N GLU A 355 -19.23 15.51 6.45
CA GLU A 355 -17.78 15.61 6.62
C GLU A 355 -17.31 14.99 7.93
N ILE A 356 -17.98 15.35 9.04
CA ILE A 356 -17.66 14.81 10.35
C ILE A 356 -17.83 13.28 10.37
N SER A 357 -18.91 12.78 9.77
CA SER A 357 -19.21 11.34 9.64
C SER A 357 -18.28 10.58 8.70
N ASN A 358 -17.48 11.28 7.89
CA ASN A 358 -16.43 10.66 7.07
C ASN A 358 -15.12 10.49 7.86
N LEU A 359 -15.06 11.02 9.09
CA LEU A 359 -13.87 11.00 9.95
C LEU A 359 -12.63 11.57 9.21
N SER A 360 -12.83 12.69 8.51
CA SER A 360 -11.79 13.40 7.79
C SER A 360 -10.81 14.13 8.72
N LYS A 361 -9.80 14.77 8.13
CA LYS A 361 -8.88 15.67 8.86
C LYS A 361 -9.64 16.72 9.68
N ILE A 362 -10.72 17.28 9.13
CA ILE A 362 -11.53 18.29 9.80
C ILE A 362 -12.30 17.72 10.99
N SER A 363 -12.83 16.49 10.85
CA SER A 363 -13.50 15.79 11.96
C SER A 363 -12.61 15.68 13.20
N PHE A 364 -11.29 15.57 13.00
CA PHE A 364 -10.34 15.45 14.11
C PHE A 364 -10.29 16.67 15.03
N PHE A 365 -10.44 17.89 14.49
CA PHE A 365 -10.49 19.09 15.32
C PHE A 365 -11.72 19.08 16.23
N PHE A 366 -12.88 18.70 15.68
CA PHE A 366 -14.11 18.57 16.46
C PHE A 366 -14.00 17.49 17.54
N ILE A 367 -13.44 16.33 17.24
CA ILE A 367 -13.34 15.25 18.22
C ILE A 367 -12.33 15.60 19.34
N GLN A 368 -11.24 16.30 19.03
CA GLN A 368 -10.34 16.82 20.06
C GLN A 368 -11.05 17.82 20.97
N ASP A 369 -11.78 18.76 20.38
CA ASP A 369 -12.56 19.74 21.14
C ASP A 369 -13.66 19.07 21.98
N MET A 370 -14.31 18.03 21.46
CA MET A 370 -15.27 17.20 22.19
C MET A 370 -14.66 16.55 23.44
N ALA A 371 -13.42 16.08 23.37
CA ALA A 371 -12.74 15.47 24.51
C ALA A 371 -12.32 16.48 25.58
N LEU A 372 -12.05 17.72 25.20
CA LEU A 372 -11.71 18.82 26.11
C LEU A 372 -12.97 19.48 26.70
N ASN A 373 -14.00 19.67 25.88
CA ASN A 373 -15.19 20.48 26.16
C ASN A 373 -16.48 19.66 26.10
N ARG A 374 -16.54 18.55 26.84
CA ARG A 374 -17.63 17.56 26.77
C ARG A 374 -19.04 18.16 26.85
N SER A 375 -19.27 19.12 27.75
CA SER A 375 -20.58 19.74 27.98
C SER A 375 -21.13 20.47 26.74
N ALA A 376 -20.26 21.09 25.94
CA ALA A 376 -20.65 21.80 24.72
C ALA A 376 -21.20 20.85 23.64
N TYR A 377 -20.78 19.59 23.66
CA TYR A 377 -21.13 18.55 22.68
C TYR A 377 -22.11 17.49 23.21
N THR A 378 -22.51 17.60 24.47
CA THR A 378 -23.69 16.91 25.02
C THR A 378 -24.90 17.84 25.11
N GLY A 379 -24.72 19.15 24.93
CA GLY A 379 -25.77 20.17 24.88
C GLY A 379 -26.03 20.69 23.46
N SER A 380 -25.69 21.95 23.22
CA SER A 380 -26.03 22.71 21.98
C SER A 380 -25.36 22.22 20.69
N ASN A 381 -24.40 21.30 20.76
CA ASN A 381 -23.71 20.72 19.59
C ASN A 381 -23.78 19.19 19.56
N ILE A 382 -24.84 18.59 20.11
CA ILE A 382 -25.01 17.14 20.15
C ILE A 382 -25.03 16.50 18.76
N GLU A 383 -25.50 17.20 17.73
CA GLU A 383 -25.55 16.69 16.36
C GLU A 383 -24.16 16.44 15.78
N ILE A 384 -23.16 17.24 16.17
CA ILE A 384 -21.75 17.05 15.80
C ILE A 384 -21.21 15.76 16.41
N ASN A 385 -21.52 15.54 17.70
CA ASN A 385 -21.14 14.33 18.43
C ASN A 385 -21.81 13.08 17.80
N LEU A 386 -23.09 13.17 17.46
CA LEU A 386 -23.83 12.11 16.76
C LEU A 386 -23.29 11.85 15.35
N ALA A 387 -22.86 12.89 14.61
CA ALA A 387 -22.23 12.72 13.30
C ALA A 387 -20.88 11.97 13.42
N ALA A 388 -20.07 12.29 14.43
CA ALA A 388 -18.81 11.58 14.69
C ALA A 388 -19.07 10.13 15.11
N ALA A 389 -20.06 9.91 15.98
CA ALA A 389 -20.53 8.58 16.35
C ALA A 389 -20.99 7.76 15.15
N PHE A 390 -21.75 8.38 14.24
CA PHE A 390 -22.21 7.75 13.01
C PHE A 390 -21.04 7.35 12.10
N GLY A 391 -20.01 8.20 11.99
CA GLY A 391 -18.78 7.85 11.26
C GLY A 391 -18.09 6.62 11.84
N MET A 392 -17.99 6.53 13.16
CA MET A 392 -17.40 5.37 13.84
C MET A 392 -18.21 4.09 13.63
N ILE A 393 -19.53 4.21 13.66
CA ILE A 393 -20.46 3.11 13.37
C ILE A 393 -20.30 2.62 11.93
N LYS A 394 -20.25 3.54 10.95
CA LYS A 394 -20.01 3.20 9.54
C LYS A 394 -18.69 2.45 9.35
N LYS A 395 -17.65 2.87 10.08
CA LYS A 395 -16.31 2.29 9.98
C LYS A 395 -16.22 0.92 10.65
N ARG A 396 -16.70 0.78 11.90
CA ARG A 396 -16.57 -0.46 12.70
C ARG A 396 -17.89 -0.87 13.37
N PRO A 397 -18.93 -1.22 12.58
CA PRO A 397 -20.25 -1.52 13.11
C PRO A 397 -20.24 -2.73 14.06
N GLU A 398 -19.36 -3.71 13.84
CA GLU A 398 -19.22 -4.90 14.66
C GLU A 398 -18.75 -4.58 16.09
N ARG A 399 -17.83 -3.62 16.23
CA ARG A 399 -17.35 -3.18 17.54
C ARG A 399 -18.46 -2.47 18.31
N VAL A 400 -19.27 -1.67 17.61
CA VAL A 400 -20.40 -0.97 18.23
C VAL A 400 -21.47 -1.96 18.67
N VAL A 401 -21.80 -2.95 17.83
CA VAL A 401 -22.72 -4.05 18.21
C VAL A 401 -22.24 -4.78 19.46
N ARG A 402 -20.93 -5.05 19.57
CA ARG A 402 -20.35 -5.69 20.77
C ARG A 402 -20.49 -4.80 22.00
N MET A 403 -20.18 -3.51 21.87
CA MET A 403 -20.34 -2.53 22.96
C MET A 403 -21.79 -2.43 23.43
N LEU A 404 -22.76 -2.34 22.51
CA LEU A 404 -24.19 -2.32 22.82
C LEU A 404 -24.62 -3.57 23.60
N LYS A 405 -24.23 -4.76 23.13
CA LYS A 405 -24.55 -6.03 23.80
C LYS A 405 -24.02 -6.09 25.24
N ASN A 406 -22.86 -5.51 25.50
CA ASN A 406 -22.23 -5.53 26.82
C ASN A 406 -22.81 -4.47 27.79
N HIS A 407 -23.65 -3.54 27.33
CA HIS A 407 -24.09 -2.40 28.13
C HIS A 407 -25.59 -2.32 28.37
N ILE A 408 -26.38 -2.93 27.51
CA ILE A 408 -27.83 -2.88 27.66
C ILE A 408 -28.25 -3.88 28.74
N SER A 409 -28.52 -3.37 29.94
CA SER A 409 -29.11 -4.11 31.06
C SER A 409 -30.55 -4.56 30.75
N PRO A 410 -31.04 -5.68 31.34
CA PRO A 410 -32.43 -6.12 31.17
C PRO A 410 -33.51 -5.09 31.56
N SER A 411 -33.19 -4.10 32.40
CA SER A 411 -34.13 -3.13 32.97
C SER A 411 -34.51 -1.95 32.07
N ASN A 412 -33.87 -1.75 30.91
CA ASN A 412 -34.07 -0.57 30.06
C ASN A 412 -34.88 -0.90 28.78
N GLY A 413 -36.20 -1.07 28.93
CA GLY A 413 -37.08 -1.72 27.93
C GLY A 413 -37.11 -1.09 26.53
N GLU A 414 -37.25 0.24 26.43
CA GLU A 414 -37.33 0.94 25.14
C GLU A 414 -35.98 0.99 24.42
N MET A 415 -34.90 1.33 25.14
CA MET A 415 -33.56 1.36 24.55
C MET A 415 -33.08 -0.04 24.14
N LYS A 416 -33.44 -1.07 24.89
CA LYS A 416 -33.19 -2.47 24.49
C LYS A 416 -33.87 -2.81 23.16
N LYS A 417 -35.09 -2.32 22.94
CA LYS A 417 -35.83 -2.52 21.69
C LYS A 417 -35.15 -1.79 20.53
N GLU A 418 -34.82 -0.51 20.69
CA GLU A 418 -34.18 0.30 19.63
C GLU A 418 -32.79 -0.25 19.26
N ALA A 419 -31.93 -0.50 20.25
CA ALA A 419 -30.63 -1.11 19.99
C ALA A 419 -30.73 -2.53 19.45
N GLY A 420 -31.77 -3.29 19.83
CA GLY A 420 -32.07 -4.59 19.24
C GLY A 420 -32.38 -4.51 17.74
N LEU A 421 -33.19 -3.53 17.32
CA LEU A 421 -33.49 -3.25 15.92
C LEU A 421 -32.22 -2.83 15.16
N PHE A 422 -31.42 -1.93 15.74
CA PHE A 422 -30.16 -1.49 15.16
C PHE A 422 -29.16 -2.64 14.97
N ILE A 423 -28.97 -3.48 16.00
CA ILE A 423 -28.12 -4.67 15.91
C ILE A 423 -28.63 -5.63 14.82
N LYS A 424 -29.95 -5.81 14.70
CA LYS A 424 -30.54 -6.63 13.63
C LYS A 424 -30.24 -6.05 12.25
N LYS A 425 -30.37 -4.74 12.08
CA LYS A 425 -30.05 -4.03 10.83
C LYS A 425 -28.58 -4.18 10.44
N ILE A 426 -27.65 -3.95 11.38
CA ILE A 426 -26.21 -4.16 11.12
C ILE A 426 -25.94 -5.60 10.69
N LYS A 427 -26.50 -6.59 11.40
CA LYS A 427 -26.34 -8.01 11.02
C LYS A 427 -26.85 -8.29 9.61
N GLN A 428 -27.98 -7.70 9.21
CA GLN A 428 -28.51 -7.83 7.85
C GLN A 428 -27.56 -7.23 6.82
N LEU A 429 -27.05 -6.02 7.04
CA LEU A 429 -26.10 -5.38 6.12
C LEU A 429 -24.80 -6.19 6.00
N LEU A 430 -24.24 -6.66 7.11
CA LEU A 430 -23.04 -7.50 7.11
C LEU A 430 -23.25 -8.85 6.43
N ALA A 431 -24.46 -9.42 6.53
CA ALA A 431 -24.82 -10.63 5.81
C ALA A 431 -24.94 -10.37 4.31
N MET A 432 -25.55 -9.25 3.89
CA MET A 432 -25.63 -8.85 2.47
C MET A 432 -24.24 -8.58 1.88
N GLU A 433 -23.32 -7.98 2.63
CA GLU A 433 -21.91 -7.84 2.24
C GLU A 433 -21.24 -9.18 1.99
N GLY A 434 -21.42 -10.14 2.92
CA GLY A 434 -20.87 -11.49 2.78
C GLY A 434 -21.45 -12.21 1.56
N LEU A 435 -22.78 -12.23 1.43
CA LEU A 435 -23.47 -12.88 0.30
C LEU A 435 -23.04 -12.27 -1.04
N GLY A 436 -23.06 -10.96 -1.20
CA GLY A 436 -22.70 -10.34 -2.49
C GLY A 436 -21.26 -10.62 -2.93
N PHE A 437 -20.31 -10.66 -1.98
CA PHE A 437 -18.91 -10.92 -2.27
C PHE A 437 -18.62 -12.42 -2.48
N GLU A 438 -19.22 -13.29 -1.67
CA GLU A 438 -18.88 -14.72 -1.63
C GLU A 438 -19.78 -15.58 -2.53
N GLU A 439 -20.95 -15.10 -2.94
CA GLU A 439 -21.89 -15.86 -3.77
C GLU A 439 -21.29 -16.26 -5.11
N ILE A 440 -20.41 -15.43 -5.69
CA ILE A 440 -19.70 -15.80 -6.93
C ILE A 440 -18.86 -17.07 -6.75
N PHE A 441 -18.23 -17.24 -5.58
CA PHE A 441 -17.40 -18.41 -5.27
C PHE A 441 -18.26 -19.61 -4.88
N HIS A 442 -19.35 -19.40 -4.12
CA HIS A 442 -20.29 -20.46 -3.78
C HIS A 442 -21.04 -20.99 -5.01
N ALA A 443 -21.41 -20.11 -5.95
CA ALA A 443 -21.97 -20.53 -7.23
C ALA A 443 -20.97 -21.37 -8.03
N ALA A 444 -19.72 -20.92 -8.13
CA ALA A 444 -18.63 -21.69 -8.73
C ALA A 444 -18.47 -23.07 -8.07
N ALA A 445 -18.34 -23.11 -6.74
CA ALA A 445 -18.20 -24.35 -5.98
C ALA A 445 -19.38 -25.32 -6.18
N ARG A 446 -20.63 -24.83 -6.15
CA ARG A 446 -21.82 -25.67 -6.40
C ARG A 446 -21.84 -26.29 -7.79
N GLU A 447 -21.38 -25.58 -8.82
CA GLU A 447 -21.23 -26.20 -10.15
C GLU A 447 -20.09 -27.23 -10.16
N MET A 448 -18.97 -26.96 -9.46
CA MET A 448 -17.88 -27.94 -9.34
C MET A 448 -18.33 -29.21 -8.59
N GLU A 449 -19.18 -29.09 -7.57
CA GLU A 449 -19.75 -30.23 -6.84
C GLU A 449 -20.63 -31.13 -7.73
N LYS A 450 -21.30 -30.58 -8.76
CA LYS A 450 -22.10 -31.36 -9.74
C LYS A 450 -21.24 -32.18 -10.71
N ILE A 451 -19.96 -31.86 -10.86
CA ILE A 451 -19.05 -32.63 -11.70
C ILE A 451 -18.77 -33.95 -11.00
N GLU A 452 -19.37 -35.04 -11.51
CA GLU A 452 -19.26 -36.37 -10.93
C GLU A 452 -17.79 -36.81 -10.80
N PRO A 453 -17.40 -37.46 -9.68
CA PRO A 453 -16.11 -38.12 -9.60
C PRO A 453 -16.07 -39.21 -10.69
N ALA A 454 -14.98 -39.28 -11.44
CA ALA A 454 -14.77 -40.40 -12.36
C ALA A 454 -14.89 -41.70 -11.55
N GLN A 455 -15.93 -42.50 -11.79
CA GLN A 455 -16.08 -43.78 -11.11
C GLN A 455 -14.80 -44.60 -11.35
N PRO A 456 -14.27 -45.32 -10.33
CA PRO A 456 -13.24 -46.32 -10.56
C PRO A 456 -13.90 -47.48 -11.32
N GLU A 457 -14.07 -47.34 -12.63
CA GLU A 457 -14.58 -48.41 -13.47
C GLU A 457 -13.55 -49.53 -13.49
N GLY A 458 -13.97 -50.70 -13.03
CA GLY A 458 -13.14 -51.89 -12.91
C GLY A 458 -12.42 -52.27 -14.21
N ILE A 459 -11.40 -53.13 -14.02
CA ILE A 459 -10.29 -53.52 -14.91
C ILE A 459 -10.65 -53.85 -16.39
N PHE A 460 -11.92 -53.92 -16.79
CA PHE A 460 -12.33 -54.38 -18.13
C PHE A 460 -13.28 -53.47 -18.95
N LYS A 461 -13.48 -52.19 -18.59
CA LYS A 461 -14.29 -51.27 -19.45
C LYS A 461 -13.63 -49.94 -19.86
N SER A 462 -12.30 -49.81 -19.72
CA SER A 462 -11.56 -48.57 -20.02
C SER A 462 -11.28 -48.27 -21.51
N PHE A 463 -11.91 -48.95 -22.48
CA PHE A 463 -11.45 -48.83 -23.87
C PHE A 463 -12.14 -47.75 -24.71
N PHE A 464 -13.29 -47.16 -24.33
CA PHE A 464 -14.08 -46.37 -25.31
C PHE A 464 -14.73 -45.03 -24.89
N SER A 465 -14.41 -44.39 -23.76
CA SER A 465 -14.95 -43.03 -23.47
C SER A 465 -13.99 -41.99 -22.87
N SER A 466 -12.84 -42.39 -22.31
CA SER A 466 -11.86 -41.50 -21.65
C SER A 466 -10.46 -41.49 -22.30
N SER A 467 -10.31 -42.10 -23.49
CA SER A 467 -8.99 -42.41 -24.04
C SER A 467 -8.14 -41.21 -24.47
N GLY A 468 -8.74 -40.04 -24.74
CA GLY A 468 -8.02 -38.84 -25.19
C GLY A 468 -7.30 -38.09 -24.06
N LEU A 469 -8.03 -37.72 -23.02
CA LEU A 469 -7.50 -36.98 -21.86
C LEU A 469 -6.44 -37.80 -21.12
N VAL A 470 -6.70 -39.09 -20.88
CA VAL A 470 -5.75 -40.00 -20.22
C VAL A 470 -4.46 -40.10 -21.04
N LYS A 471 -4.55 -40.20 -22.37
CA LYS A 471 -3.37 -40.19 -23.25
C LYS A 471 -2.62 -38.86 -23.19
N LYS A 472 -3.30 -37.71 -23.13
CA LYS A 472 -2.66 -36.40 -22.96
C LYS A 472 -1.93 -36.28 -21.62
N ILE A 473 -2.55 -36.72 -20.53
CA ILE A 473 -1.94 -36.75 -19.19
C ILE A 473 -0.73 -37.71 -19.16
N GLU A 474 -0.85 -38.91 -19.74
CA GLU A 474 0.29 -39.82 -19.85
C GLU A 474 1.42 -39.25 -20.72
N ALA A 475 1.09 -38.60 -21.84
CA ALA A 475 2.07 -37.95 -22.71
C ALA A 475 2.82 -36.85 -21.97
N LEU A 476 2.08 -36.05 -21.17
CA LEU A 476 2.64 -35.02 -20.30
C LEU A 476 3.60 -35.62 -19.27
N LYS A 477 3.19 -36.70 -18.57
CA LYS A 477 4.04 -37.41 -17.60
C LYS A 477 5.30 -38.01 -18.21
N LYS A 478 5.23 -38.48 -19.46
CA LYS A 478 6.36 -39.09 -20.17
C LYS A 478 7.42 -38.05 -20.57
N ASN A 479 7.10 -36.75 -20.59
CA ASN A 479 8.00 -35.63 -20.91
C ASN A 479 8.86 -35.85 -22.18
N LYS A 480 8.30 -36.57 -23.17
CA LYS A 480 9.00 -37.02 -24.39
C LYS A 480 8.43 -36.41 -25.67
N THR A 481 7.34 -35.66 -25.60
CA THR A 481 6.65 -35.13 -26.77
C THR A 481 7.26 -33.79 -27.19
N LYS A 482 7.69 -33.70 -28.46
CA LYS A 482 8.04 -32.40 -29.10
C LYS A 482 6.81 -31.58 -29.49
N GLU A 483 5.63 -32.20 -29.53
CA GLU A 483 4.37 -31.57 -29.92
C GLU A 483 3.71 -30.85 -28.74
N ALA A 484 2.89 -29.85 -29.04
CA ALA A 484 2.09 -29.14 -28.05
C ALA A 484 0.94 -30.00 -27.52
N ILE A 485 0.82 -30.08 -26.20
CA ILE A 485 -0.27 -30.74 -25.48
C ILE A 485 -1.25 -29.65 -25.05
N ASP A 486 -2.39 -29.59 -25.73
CA ASP A 486 -3.43 -28.60 -25.46
C ASP A 486 -4.57 -29.23 -24.65
N PHE A 487 -4.81 -28.74 -23.44
CA PHE A 487 -5.94 -29.10 -22.59
C PHE A 487 -7.06 -28.05 -22.63
N ASP A 488 -7.00 -27.06 -23.53
CA ASP A 488 -7.95 -25.94 -23.54
C ASP A 488 -9.42 -26.38 -23.43
N GLY A 489 -10.12 -25.84 -22.42
CA GLY A 489 -11.53 -26.15 -22.15
C GLY A 489 -11.81 -27.54 -21.54
N GLU A 490 -10.80 -28.37 -21.27
CA GLU A 490 -10.99 -29.72 -20.75
C GLU A 490 -11.32 -29.71 -19.24
N THR A 491 -12.04 -30.76 -18.81
CA THR A 491 -12.29 -31.03 -17.39
C THR A 491 -11.37 -32.15 -16.93
N ILE A 492 -10.51 -31.82 -15.98
CA ILE A 492 -9.48 -32.69 -15.39
C ILE A 492 -9.88 -32.93 -13.92
N THR A 493 -10.25 -34.17 -13.58
CA THR A 493 -10.62 -34.57 -12.22
C THR A 493 -9.65 -35.63 -11.71
N HIS A 494 -9.29 -35.55 -10.42
CA HIS A 494 -8.45 -36.56 -9.75
C HIS A 494 -7.11 -36.85 -10.44
N ALA A 495 -6.54 -35.89 -11.15
CA ALA A 495 -5.26 -36.06 -11.82
C ALA A 495 -4.12 -35.96 -10.81
N ASP A 496 -3.24 -36.96 -10.81
CA ASP A 496 -1.96 -36.89 -10.11
C ASP A 496 -0.86 -36.46 -11.07
N LEU A 497 -0.40 -35.23 -10.93
CA LEU A 497 0.72 -34.60 -11.62
C LEU A 497 1.81 -34.19 -10.63
N SER A 498 1.83 -34.79 -9.43
CA SER A 498 2.85 -34.49 -8.43
C SER A 498 4.25 -34.80 -8.93
N SER A 499 5.22 -33.97 -8.52
CA SER A 499 6.64 -34.07 -8.92
C SER A 499 6.91 -34.00 -10.43
N LEU A 500 5.91 -33.65 -11.25
CA LEU A 500 6.08 -33.50 -12.70
C LEU A 500 6.94 -32.27 -13.01
N ALA A 501 7.94 -32.42 -13.88
CA ALA A 501 8.72 -31.29 -14.39
C ALA A 501 8.37 -31.00 -15.87
N CYS A 502 7.60 -29.95 -16.11
CA CYS A 502 7.20 -29.48 -17.43
C CYS A 502 7.87 -28.13 -17.73
N HIS A 503 8.90 -28.16 -18.58
CA HIS A 503 9.67 -26.97 -18.96
C HIS A 503 9.51 -26.56 -20.43
N THR A 504 8.62 -27.22 -21.17
CA THR A 504 8.41 -26.95 -22.60
C THR A 504 7.34 -25.88 -22.81
N GLN A 505 7.50 -25.04 -23.83
CA GLN A 505 6.55 -23.96 -24.22
C GLN A 505 5.22 -24.49 -24.79
N SER A 506 4.90 -25.76 -24.59
CA SER A 506 3.97 -26.51 -25.43
C SER A 506 2.75 -27.03 -24.67
N VAL A 507 2.54 -26.64 -23.40
CA VAL A 507 1.39 -27.09 -22.60
C VAL A 507 0.45 -25.93 -22.27
N CYS A 508 -0.85 -26.11 -22.53
CA CYS A 508 -1.90 -25.14 -22.28
C CYS A 508 -3.00 -25.75 -21.42
N PHE A 509 -3.29 -25.14 -20.27
CA PHE A 509 -4.43 -25.47 -19.41
C PHE A 509 -5.43 -24.32 -19.35
N SER A 510 -5.53 -23.48 -20.39
CA SER A 510 -6.48 -22.36 -20.40
C SER A 510 -7.93 -22.85 -20.43
N ASN A 511 -8.85 -22.08 -19.85
CA ASN A 511 -10.28 -22.39 -19.75
C ASN A 511 -10.60 -23.80 -19.17
N CYS A 512 -9.65 -24.44 -18.50
CA CYS A 512 -9.82 -25.78 -17.94
C CYS A 512 -10.65 -25.73 -16.66
N ILE A 513 -11.31 -26.84 -16.35
CA ILE A 513 -11.79 -27.12 -15.01
C ILE A 513 -10.90 -28.20 -14.42
N ILE A 514 -10.13 -27.87 -13.38
CA ILE A 514 -9.23 -28.78 -12.68
C ILE A 514 -9.76 -28.97 -11.27
N LYS A 515 -10.18 -30.19 -10.95
CA LYS A 515 -10.83 -30.53 -9.68
C LYS A 515 -10.12 -31.68 -8.99
N ASP A 516 -9.98 -31.61 -7.67
CA ASP A 516 -9.49 -32.69 -6.79
C ASP A 516 -8.15 -33.30 -7.26
N SER A 517 -7.25 -32.47 -7.78
CA SER A 517 -6.03 -32.91 -8.47
C SER A 517 -4.77 -32.53 -7.69
N ASN A 518 -3.73 -33.36 -7.80
CA ASN A 518 -2.46 -33.18 -7.08
C ASN A 518 -1.35 -32.73 -8.04
N PHE A 519 -0.80 -31.54 -7.79
CA PHE A 519 0.33 -30.95 -8.51
C PHE A 519 1.48 -30.64 -7.53
N SER A 520 1.47 -31.22 -6.33
CA SER A 520 2.48 -30.98 -5.30
C SER A 520 3.88 -31.33 -5.81
N ASN A 521 4.88 -30.51 -5.46
CA ASN A 521 6.27 -30.64 -5.89
C ASN A 521 6.48 -30.60 -7.42
N ALA A 522 5.44 -30.28 -8.21
CA ALA A 522 5.57 -30.15 -9.66
C ALA A 522 6.28 -28.85 -10.05
N SER A 523 6.89 -28.81 -11.22
CA SER A 523 7.49 -27.63 -11.80
C SER A 523 6.90 -27.35 -13.18
N PHE A 524 6.31 -26.17 -13.38
CA PHE A 524 5.78 -25.72 -14.67
C PHE A 524 6.46 -24.42 -15.10
N ALA A 525 6.97 -24.37 -16.33
CA ALA A 525 7.53 -23.16 -16.91
C ALA A 525 6.80 -22.77 -18.20
N SER A 526 6.45 -21.49 -18.34
CA SER A 526 5.83 -20.92 -19.55
C SER A 526 4.51 -21.59 -19.97
N VAL A 527 3.73 -22.03 -18.98
CA VAL A 527 2.39 -22.63 -19.17
C VAL A 527 1.29 -21.59 -18.91
N SER A 528 0.11 -21.77 -19.53
CA SER A 528 -1.06 -20.91 -19.33
C SER A 528 -2.17 -21.65 -18.58
N PHE A 529 -2.73 -21.01 -17.55
CA PHE A 529 -3.95 -21.39 -16.81
C PHE A 529 -5.00 -20.27 -16.89
N LYS A 530 -4.96 -19.46 -17.95
CA LYS A 530 -5.87 -18.31 -18.12
C LYS A 530 -7.33 -18.75 -18.12
N ASN A 531 -8.18 -18.03 -17.40
CA ASN A 531 -9.62 -18.29 -17.27
C ASN A 531 -9.99 -19.68 -16.72
N SER A 532 -9.04 -20.41 -16.14
CA SER A 532 -9.28 -21.79 -15.66
C SER A 532 -9.82 -21.79 -14.23
N THR A 533 -10.66 -22.77 -13.91
CA THR A 533 -11.15 -23.00 -12.55
C THR A 533 -10.38 -24.14 -11.90
N LEU A 534 -9.74 -23.87 -10.78
CA LEU A 534 -9.01 -24.84 -9.95
C LEU A 534 -9.75 -24.98 -8.62
N TYR A 535 -10.31 -26.17 -8.37
CA TYR A 535 -11.10 -26.49 -7.19
C TYR A 535 -10.46 -27.64 -6.42
N GLN A 536 -10.08 -27.42 -5.16
CA GLN A 536 -9.42 -28.44 -4.33
C GLN A 536 -8.15 -29.03 -4.97
N VAL A 537 -7.30 -28.14 -5.50
CA VAL A 537 -6.03 -28.53 -6.13
C VAL A 537 -4.86 -28.34 -5.16
N ASP A 538 -3.95 -29.31 -5.11
CA ASP A 538 -2.76 -29.25 -4.27
C ASP A 538 -1.53 -28.79 -5.07
N PHE A 539 -1.00 -27.62 -4.74
CA PHE A 539 0.20 -26.97 -5.27
C PHE A 539 1.34 -26.95 -4.24
N GLN A 540 1.27 -27.72 -3.15
CA GLN A 540 2.29 -27.67 -2.10
C GLN A 540 3.70 -27.89 -2.68
N ASN A 541 4.64 -27.00 -2.34
CA ASN A 541 6.03 -26.99 -2.84
C ASN A 541 6.18 -26.95 -4.37
N ALA A 542 5.14 -26.63 -5.15
CA ALA A 542 5.23 -26.54 -6.60
C ALA A 542 6.00 -25.29 -7.05
N VAL A 543 6.63 -25.34 -8.22
CA VAL A 543 7.39 -24.25 -8.82
C VAL A 543 6.75 -23.83 -10.14
N PHE A 544 6.25 -22.60 -10.20
CA PHE A 544 5.72 -22.00 -11.41
C PHE A 544 6.66 -20.89 -11.88
N SER A 545 7.07 -20.90 -13.15
CA SER A 545 7.96 -19.90 -13.73
C SER A 545 7.38 -19.34 -15.02
N HIS A 546 7.17 -18.03 -15.11
CA HIS A 546 6.56 -17.38 -16.28
C HIS A 546 5.17 -17.93 -16.63
N VAL A 547 4.39 -18.32 -15.62
CA VAL A 547 3.04 -18.87 -15.77
C VAL A 547 1.99 -17.77 -15.63
N SER A 548 0.95 -17.81 -16.47
CA SER A 548 -0.19 -16.89 -16.39
C SER A 548 -1.41 -17.60 -15.80
N PHE A 549 -1.92 -17.04 -14.69
CA PHE A 549 -3.17 -17.39 -14.03
C PHE A 549 -4.21 -16.27 -14.18
N ASP A 550 -4.12 -15.50 -15.27
CA ASP A 550 -4.97 -14.33 -15.45
C ASP A 550 -6.44 -14.75 -15.57
N ASN A 551 -7.31 -14.09 -14.81
CA ASN A 551 -8.73 -14.39 -14.66
C ASN A 551 -9.04 -15.84 -14.24
N ALA A 552 -8.08 -16.58 -13.71
CA ALA A 552 -8.33 -17.91 -13.16
C ALA A 552 -9.21 -17.81 -11.88
N VAL A 553 -9.82 -18.92 -11.50
CA VAL A 553 -10.62 -19.05 -10.27
C VAL A 553 -10.00 -20.14 -9.41
N PHE A 554 -9.51 -19.79 -8.23
CA PHE A 554 -8.94 -20.72 -7.26
C PHE A 554 -9.90 -20.84 -6.09
N ILE A 555 -10.35 -22.06 -5.80
CA ILE A 555 -11.20 -22.38 -4.66
C ILE A 555 -10.57 -23.56 -3.94
N ASP A 556 -10.31 -23.42 -2.64
CA ASP A 556 -9.72 -24.46 -1.81
C ASP A 556 -8.34 -24.97 -2.31
N VAL A 557 -7.56 -24.11 -2.96
CA VAL A 557 -6.21 -24.45 -3.45
C VAL A 557 -5.19 -24.38 -2.31
N ASN A 558 -4.37 -25.42 -2.17
CA ASN A 558 -3.25 -25.47 -1.24
C ASN A 558 -1.93 -25.17 -1.96
N ALA A 559 -1.44 -23.94 -1.90
CA ALA A 559 -0.17 -23.50 -2.47
C ALA A 559 0.91 -23.25 -1.40
N LYS A 560 0.85 -23.98 -0.28
CA LYS A 560 1.83 -23.84 0.81
C LYS A 560 3.26 -24.07 0.29
N ALA A 561 4.17 -23.16 0.62
CA ALA A 561 5.58 -23.19 0.22
C ALA A 561 5.82 -23.30 -1.31
N ALA A 562 4.82 -22.96 -2.12
CA ALA A 562 4.97 -22.90 -3.58
C ALA A 562 5.81 -21.68 -3.99
N VAL A 563 6.43 -21.76 -5.16
CA VAL A 563 7.30 -20.71 -5.70
C VAL A 563 6.73 -20.22 -7.03
N PHE A 564 6.40 -18.93 -7.11
CA PHE A 564 5.82 -18.28 -8.29
C PHE A 564 6.78 -17.22 -8.83
N LYS A 565 7.60 -17.59 -9.81
CA LYS A 565 8.60 -16.70 -10.42
C LYS A 565 8.01 -16.06 -11.68
N ASP A 566 7.94 -14.74 -11.70
CA ASP A 566 7.47 -13.97 -12.87
C ASP A 566 6.07 -14.42 -13.34
N CYS A 567 5.20 -14.75 -12.38
CA CYS A 567 3.84 -15.19 -12.64
C CYS A 567 2.86 -14.01 -12.66
N SER A 568 1.79 -14.17 -13.44
CA SER A 568 0.75 -13.16 -13.60
C SER A 568 -0.58 -13.66 -13.01
N PHE A 569 -1.23 -12.83 -12.21
CA PHE A 569 -2.48 -13.12 -11.51
C PHE A 569 -3.52 -12.00 -11.76
N HIS A 570 -3.48 -11.33 -12.90
CA HIS A 570 -4.38 -10.22 -13.18
C HIS A 570 -5.82 -10.70 -13.22
N GLY A 571 -6.71 -10.03 -12.50
CA GLY A 571 -8.12 -10.41 -12.46
C GLY A 571 -8.42 -11.77 -11.83
N ILE A 572 -7.44 -12.43 -11.18
CA ILE A 572 -7.68 -13.73 -10.54
C ILE A 572 -8.76 -13.62 -9.46
N SER A 573 -9.54 -14.68 -9.28
CA SER A 573 -10.48 -14.85 -8.18
C SER A 573 -9.99 -15.95 -7.24
N ILE A 574 -9.72 -15.64 -5.97
CA ILE A 574 -9.19 -16.60 -4.97
C ILE A 574 -10.14 -16.69 -3.79
N HIS A 575 -10.54 -17.90 -3.40
CA HIS A 575 -11.36 -18.16 -2.24
C HIS A 575 -10.85 -19.33 -1.41
N ASN A 576 -10.73 -19.13 -0.10
CA ASN A 576 -10.37 -20.17 0.86
C ASN A 576 -9.07 -20.94 0.51
N CYS A 577 -8.07 -20.23 0.00
CA CYS A 577 -6.79 -20.80 -0.42
C CYS A 577 -5.67 -20.56 0.61
N LYS A 578 -4.62 -21.38 0.56
CA LYS A 578 -3.45 -21.29 1.45
C LYS A 578 -2.18 -21.04 0.64
N PHE A 579 -1.55 -19.88 0.80
CA PHE A 579 -0.27 -19.49 0.20
C PHE A 579 0.84 -19.34 1.27
N ASP A 580 0.64 -19.94 2.44
CA ASP A 580 1.56 -19.80 3.55
C ASP A 580 2.97 -20.24 3.16
N GLU A 581 3.99 -19.48 3.56
CA GLU A 581 5.40 -19.74 3.26
C GLU A 581 5.76 -19.72 1.75
N ALA A 582 4.85 -19.28 0.86
CA ALA A 582 5.12 -19.20 -0.57
C ALA A 582 6.09 -18.06 -0.94
N VAL A 583 6.75 -18.19 -2.09
CA VAL A 583 7.61 -17.14 -2.66
C VAL A 583 6.92 -16.55 -3.87
N MET A 584 6.49 -15.29 -3.76
CA MET A 584 5.67 -14.58 -4.75
C MET A 584 6.19 -13.17 -5.05
N ASN A 585 7.47 -12.90 -4.81
CA ASN A 585 8.07 -11.59 -5.01
C ASN A 585 7.92 -11.11 -6.46
N GLY A 586 7.36 -9.91 -6.65
CA GLY A 586 7.04 -9.35 -7.96
C GLY A 586 5.86 -10.02 -8.69
N SER A 587 4.98 -10.75 -7.99
CA SER A 587 3.72 -11.24 -8.55
C SER A 587 2.66 -10.14 -8.60
N PHE A 588 1.80 -10.14 -9.63
CA PHE A 588 0.82 -9.06 -9.84
C PHE A 588 -0.64 -9.55 -9.84
N PHE A 589 -1.41 -9.08 -8.86
CA PHE A 589 -2.83 -9.34 -8.59
C PHE A 589 -3.72 -8.16 -8.99
N ILE A 590 -3.37 -7.43 -10.06
CA ILE A 590 -4.05 -6.18 -10.43
C ILE A 590 -5.52 -6.46 -10.75
N ALA A 591 -6.42 -5.70 -10.10
CA ALA A 591 -7.87 -5.82 -10.23
C ALA A 591 -8.41 -7.24 -9.99
N SER A 592 -7.82 -7.96 -9.04
CA SER A 592 -8.23 -9.30 -8.58
C SER A 592 -9.29 -9.26 -7.48
N THR A 593 -9.90 -10.42 -7.17
CA THR A 593 -10.83 -10.60 -6.05
C THR A 593 -10.33 -11.73 -5.16
N LEU A 594 -10.03 -11.45 -3.89
CA LEU A 594 -9.54 -12.47 -2.95
C LEU A 594 -10.41 -12.51 -1.69
N SER A 595 -10.74 -13.71 -1.21
CA SER A 595 -11.39 -13.90 0.09
C SER A 595 -10.91 -15.09 0.90
N LYS A 596 -10.99 -14.96 2.23
CA LYS A 596 -10.78 -16.03 3.22
C LYS A 596 -9.49 -16.84 3.00
N SER A 597 -8.45 -16.20 2.50
CA SER A 597 -7.21 -16.87 2.11
C SER A 597 -6.04 -16.38 2.96
N SER A 598 -5.03 -17.23 3.08
CA SER A 598 -3.86 -17.00 3.93
C SER A 598 -2.60 -16.83 3.09
N PHE A 599 -1.81 -15.79 3.40
CA PHE A 599 -0.48 -15.49 2.86
C PHE A 599 0.51 -15.32 4.03
N GLU A 600 0.38 -16.17 5.06
CA GLU A 600 1.23 -16.03 6.23
C GLU A 600 2.66 -16.44 5.91
N LYS A 601 3.64 -15.62 6.29
CA LYS A 601 5.07 -15.86 5.98
C LYS A 601 5.40 -15.93 4.49
N THR A 602 4.55 -15.40 3.62
CA THR A 602 4.80 -15.31 2.18
C THR A 602 5.76 -14.16 1.87
N ASP A 603 6.67 -14.35 0.92
CA ASP A 603 7.42 -13.23 0.31
C ASP A 603 6.59 -12.61 -0.81
N LEU A 604 6.02 -11.43 -0.57
CA LEU A 604 5.24 -10.62 -1.51
C LEU A 604 5.98 -9.31 -1.84
N SER A 605 7.27 -9.22 -1.58
CA SER A 605 8.07 -8.02 -1.89
C SER A 605 7.93 -7.64 -3.37
N CYS A 606 7.83 -6.34 -3.65
CA CYS A 606 7.60 -5.78 -4.99
C CYS A 606 6.33 -6.25 -5.72
N SER A 607 5.42 -7.01 -5.09
CA SER A 607 4.13 -7.40 -5.69
C SER A 607 3.19 -6.20 -5.89
N SER A 608 2.05 -6.41 -6.57
CA SER A 608 1.00 -5.38 -6.72
C SER A 608 -0.37 -6.01 -6.58
N PHE A 609 -1.18 -5.43 -5.70
CA PHE A 609 -2.60 -5.69 -5.51
C PHE A 609 -3.45 -4.54 -6.06
N ALA A 610 -2.89 -3.66 -6.91
CA ALA A 610 -3.55 -2.44 -7.35
C ALA A 610 -5.00 -2.70 -7.81
N TYR A 611 -5.93 -1.96 -7.22
CA TYR A 611 -7.38 -2.02 -7.47
C TYR A 611 -8.04 -3.38 -7.19
N ALA A 612 -7.42 -4.24 -6.39
CA ALA A 612 -8.01 -5.51 -5.96
C ALA A 612 -9.07 -5.31 -4.87
N ALA A 613 -10.02 -6.24 -4.82
CA ALA A 613 -10.98 -6.36 -3.73
C ALA A 613 -10.58 -7.54 -2.85
N ILE A 614 -10.18 -7.28 -1.59
CA ILE A 614 -9.67 -8.28 -0.66
C ILE A 614 -10.51 -8.35 0.61
N ARG A 615 -10.91 -9.56 1.02
CA ARG A 615 -11.75 -9.78 2.19
C ARG A 615 -11.27 -10.92 3.06
N GLY A 616 -10.96 -10.65 4.33
CA GLY A 616 -10.54 -11.69 5.27
C GLY A 616 -9.22 -12.34 4.86
N ILE A 617 -8.30 -11.56 4.30
CA ILE A 617 -6.95 -12.03 3.93
C ILE A 617 -6.01 -11.87 5.12
N SER A 618 -5.20 -12.89 5.39
CA SER A 618 -4.12 -12.82 6.39
C SER A 618 -2.78 -12.63 5.70
N PHE A 619 -2.14 -11.48 5.90
CA PHE A 619 -0.75 -11.19 5.53
C PHE A 619 0.18 -11.23 6.77
N VAL A 620 -0.22 -11.93 7.83
CA VAL A 620 0.54 -11.92 9.08
C VAL A 620 1.93 -12.52 8.84
N PHE A 621 2.97 -11.80 9.26
CA PHE A 621 4.39 -12.16 9.06
C PHE A 621 4.83 -12.28 7.59
N SER A 622 4.07 -11.78 6.61
CA SER A 622 4.52 -11.74 5.21
C SER A 622 5.48 -10.57 4.97
N ASN A 623 6.45 -10.73 4.06
CA ASN A 623 7.21 -9.59 3.54
C ASN A 623 6.33 -8.83 2.52
N LEU A 624 6.11 -7.53 2.76
CA LEU A 624 5.32 -6.64 1.89
C LEU A 624 6.13 -5.41 1.42
N ASP A 625 7.46 -5.52 1.41
CA ASP A 625 8.35 -4.42 1.06
C ASP A 625 8.12 -4.02 -0.40
N GLN A 626 7.87 -2.72 -0.65
CA GLN A 626 7.53 -2.20 -1.97
C GLN A 626 6.30 -2.87 -2.63
N THR A 627 5.43 -3.53 -1.85
CA THR A 627 4.13 -3.99 -2.36
C THR A 627 3.24 -2.79 -2.64
N ASP A 628 2.55 -2.83 -3.78
CA ASP A 628 1.63 -1.77 -4.20
C ASP A 628 0.17 -2.15 -3.90
N PHE A 629 -0.48 -1.41 -3.01
CA PHE A 629 -1.88 -1.52 -2.63
C PHE A 629 -2.75 -0.38 -3.18
N THR A 630 -2.30 0.31 -4.24
CA THR A 630 -3.00 1.45 -4.83
C THR A 630 -4.48 1.14 -5.09
N GLY A 631 -5.38 1.87 -4.41
CA GLY A 631 -6.83 1.76 -4.62
C GLY A 631 -7.44 0.40 -4.24
N VAL A 632 -6.77 -0.38 -3.37
CA VAL A 632 -7.29 -1.65 -2.86
C VAL A 632 -8.51 -1.42 -1.98
N GLN A 633 -9.54 -2.25 -2.17
CA GLN A 633 -10.70 -2.32 -1.29
C GLN A 633 -10.55 -3.49 -0.34
N ALA A 634 -10.16 -3.21 0.91
CA ALA A 634 -9.85 -4.22 1.91
C ALA A 634 -10.91 -4.28 3.01
N GLN A 635 -11.31 -5.49 3.38
CA GLN A 635 -12.24 -5.74 4.49
C GLN A 635 -11.72 -6.88 5.36
N PHE A 636 -11.73 -6.73 6.68
CA PHE A 636 -11.35 -7.81 7.61
C PHE A 636 -9.96 -8.42 7.37
N CYS A 637 -9.07 -7.70 6.68
CA CYS A 637 -7.73 -8.16 6.39
C CYS A 637 -6.80 -7.89 7.57
N ARG A 638 -5.78 -8.74 7.71
CA ARG A 638 -4.72 -8.61 8.72
C ARG A 638 -3.42 -8.30 8.00
N PHE A 639 -2.79 -7.19 8.36
CA PHE A 639 -1.49 -6.78 7.83
C PHE A 639 -0.44 -6.80 8.95
N PRO A 640 0.85 -6.99 8.62
CA PRO A 640 1.96 -6.75 9.54
C PRO A 640 1.90 -5.34 10.13
N ALA A 641 2.43 -5.12 11.34
CA ALA A 641 2.36 -3.79 11.96
C ALA A 641 3.25 -2.79 11.21
N HIS A 642 4.43 -3.22 10.76
CA HIS A 642 5.42 -2.35 10.10
C HIS A 642 4.93 -1.75 8.76
N ILE A 643 4.05 -2.42 8.01
CA ILE A 643 3.59 -1.92 6.70
C ILE A 643 2.44 -0.91 6.79
N ARG A 644 1.78 -0.77 7.95
CA ARG A 644 0.60 0.11 8.12
C ARG A 644 0.78 1.54 7.62
N PRO A 645 1.92 2.21 7.83
CA PRO A 645 2.15 3.56 7.33
C PRO A 645 2.24 3.63 5.81
N ALA A 646 2.82 2.60 5.18
CA ALA A 646 2.93 2.51 3.73
C ALA A 646 1.54 2.32 3.10
N LEU A 647 0.73 1.41 3.66
CA LEU A 647 -0.65 1.16 3.22
C LEU A 647 -1.47 2.45 3.12
N LEU A 648 -1.37 3.31 4.12
CA LEU A 648 -2.20 4.52 4.21
C LEU A 648 -1.78 5.63 3.22
N LYS A 649 -0.65 5.46 2.50
CA LYS A 649 -0.23 6.35 1.40
C LYS A 649 -0.74 5.89 0.02
N GLU A 650 -1.25 4.68 -0.08
CA GLU A 650 -1.63 4.03 -1.35
C GLU A 650 -3.15 4.01 -1.57
N ASP A 651 -3.87 4.96 -0.97
CA ASP A 651 -5.34 5.07 -1.12
C ASP A 651 -6.10 3.75 -0.86
N ILE A 652 -5.58 2.89 0.03
CA ILE A 652 -6.26 1.67 0.43
C ILE A 652 -7.49 1.99 1.29
N ASP A 653 -8.64 1.45 0.92
CA ASP A 653 -9.84 1.53 1.73
C ASP A 653 -9.97 0.27 2.60
N LEU A 654 -9.44 0.33 3.82
CA LEU A 654 -9.50 -0.75 4.82
C LEU A 654 -10.91 -1.02 5.37
N ASN A 655 -11.90 -0.20 5.02
CA ASN A 655 -13.28 -0.35 5.47
C ASN A 655 -14.27 -0.26 4.30
N ALA A 656 -13.82 -0.64 3.09
CA ALA A 656 -14.65 -0.59 1.88
C ALA A 656 -15.94 -1.35 2.11
N ARG A 657 -17.11 -0.71 1.95
CA ARG A 657 -18.43 -1.32 2.18
C ARG A 657 -19.39 -0.89 1.08
N LYS A 658 -20.14 -1.84 0.53
CA LYS A 658 -21.21 -1.60 -0.45
C LYS A 658 -22.54 -1.24 0.22
N TYR A 659 -22.84 -1.86 1.36
CA TYR A 659 -24.06 -1.69 2.14
C TYR A 659 -23.74 -0.94 3.42
N GLN A 660 -24.38 0.21 3.61
CA GLN A 660 -24.09 1.10 4.73
C GLN A 660 -25.37 1.59 5.40
N LEU A 661 -25.27 1.89 6.70
CA LEU A 661 -26.34 2.51 7.47
C LEU A 661 -26.65 3.91 6.95
N LYS A 662 -27.91 4.32 7.10
CA LYS A 662 -28.35 5.70 6.94
C LYS A 662 -28.52 6.37 8.31
N PRO A 663 -28.51 7.72 8.40
CA PRO A 663 -28.74 8.41 9.67
C PRO A 663 -30.03 8.00 10.36
N GLU A 664 -31.07 7.66 9.59
CA GLU A 664 -32.38 7.24 10.11
C GLU A 664 -32.36 5.84 10.73
N ASP A 665 -31.34 5.03 10.45
CA ASP A 665 -31.17 3.70 11.05
C ASP A 665 -30.60 3.78 12.48
N MET A 666 -30.16 4.97 12.95
CA MET A 666 -29.50 5.15 14.24
C MET A 666 -30.49 5.02 15.41
N PRO A 667 -30.14 4.26 16.48
CA PRO A 667 -30.95 4.24 17.69
C PRO A 667 -30.84 5.60 18.41
N LYS A 668 -31.76 5.90 19.33
CA LYS A 668 -31.59 7.05 20.22
C LYS A 668 -30.45 6.73 21.18
N TRP A 669 -29.44 7.60 21.21
CA TRP A 669 -28.29 7.45 22.10
C TRP A 669 -28.54 8.22 23.38
N ASP A 670 -28.52 7.54 24.52
CA ASP A 670 -28.39 8.23 25.80
C ASP A 670 -26.95 8.75 26.00
N THR A 671 -26.78 9.68 26.94
CA THR A 671 -25.49 10.33 27.21
C THR A 671 -24.42 9.36 27.67
N GLY A 672 -24.79 8.31 28.42
CA GLY A 672 -23.87 7.29 28.90
C GLY A 672 -23.33 6.43 27.78
N LEU A 673 -24.18 6.01 26.85
CA LEU A 673 -23.83 5.19 25.69
C LEU A 673 -23.01 5.99 24.68
N LEU A 674 -23.39 7.24 24.42
CA LEU A 674 -22.65 8.16 23.56
C LEU A 674 -21.24 8.41 24.11
N SER A 675 -21.09 8.58 25.44
CA SER A 675 -19.76 8.72 26.06
C SER A 675 -18.84 7.52 25.81
N LYS A 676 -19.41 6.31 25.74
CA LYS A 676 -18.63 5.09 25.50
C LYS A 676 -18.32 4.87 24.02
N LEU A 677 -19.22 5.30 23.16
CA LEU A 677 -18.95 5.34 21.73
C LEU A 677 -17.85 6.38 21.44
N ASN A 678 -17.83 7.51 22.14
CA ASN A 678 -16.74 8.49 22.07
C ASN A 678 -15.38 7.90 22.48
N MET A 679 -15.32 7.02 23.48
CA MET A 679 -14.10 6.27 23.78
C MET A 679 -13.63 5.39 22.60
N MET A 680 -14.56 4.81 21.85
CA MET A 680 -14.20 4.04 20.66
C MET A 680 -13.68 4.94 19.53
N ILE A 681 -14.22 6.16 19.40
CA ILE A 681 -13.72 7.16 18.45
C ILE A 681 -12.24 7.46 18.77
N PHE A 682 -11.86 7.54 20.05
CA PHE A 682 -10.45 7.75 20.44
C PHE A 682 -9.52 6.61 19.99
N GLY A 683 -10.02 5.37 19.94
CA GLY A 683 -9.25 4.24 19.40
C GLY A 683 -8.85 4.43 17.93
N GLU A 684 -9.60 5.20 17.15
CA GLU A 684 -9.21 5.55 15.77
C GLU A 684 -8.07 6.57 15.72
N PHE A 685 -7.90 7.38 16.76
CA PHE A 685 -6.80 8.36 16.83
C PHE A 685 -5.45 7.72 17.03
N ILE A 686 -5.38 6.58 17.72
CA ILE A 686 -4.14 5.82 17.87
C ILE A 686 -3.59 5.51 16.48
N HIS A 687 -4.43 5.03 15.57
CA HIS A 687 -4.02 4.75 14.19
C HIS A 687 -3.57 6.00 13.44
N TYR A 688 -4.25 7.14 13.63
CA TYR A 688 -3.83 8.39 13.01
C TYR A 688 -2.49 8.90 13.55
N GLY A 689 -2.28 8.82 14.86
CA GLY A 689 -1.01 9.18 15.49
C GLY A 689 0.12 8.23 15.11
N GLU A 690 -0.14 6.93 15.00
CA GLU A 690 0.81 5.91 14.49
C GLU A 690 1.37 6.33 13.12
N ILE A 691 0.50 6.77 12.20
CA ILE A 691 0.91 7.25 10.86
C ILE A 691 1.83 8.46 10.97
N LYS A 692 1.43 9.47 11.75
CA LYS A 692 2.19 10.71 11.89
C LYS A 692 3.56 10.44 12.50
N PHE A 693 3.59 9.66 13.57
CA PHE A 693 4.82 9.27 14.23
C PHE A 693 5.76 8.56 13.27
N ILE A 694 5.29 7.51 12.58
CA ILE A 694 6.17 6.73 11.69
C ILE A 694 6.62 7.56 10.48
N ARG A 695 5.79 8.48 9.97
CA ARG A 695 6.20 9.43 8.92
C ARG A 695 7.36 10.30 9.40
N GLN A 696 7.24 10.89 10.58
CA GLN A 696 8.31 11.70 11.17
C GLN A 696 9.57 10.85 11.42
N ASN A 697 9.39 9.66 12.00
CA ASN A 697 10.47 8.74 12.31
C ASN A 697 11.27 8.36 11.06
N ARG A 698 10.58 8.13 9.93
CA ARG A 698 11.22 7.87 8.64
C ARG A 698 12.11 9.03 8.20
N TYR A 699 11.67 10.27 8.37
CA TYR A 699 12.52 11.43 8.07
C TYR A 699 13.74 11.49 9.00
N SER A 700 13.57 11.19 10.29
CA SER A 700 14.70 11.12 11.23
C SER A 700 15.71 10.04 10.83
N LEU A 701 15.25 8.85 10.43
CA LEU A 701 16.10 7.75 9.93
C LEU A 701 16.85 8.14 8.65
N ILE A 702 16.15 8.72 7.67
CA ILE A 702 16.80 9.18 6.43
C ILE A 702 17.83 10.28 6.72
N THR A 703 17.50 11.22 7.61
CA THR A 703 18.44 12.27 8.05
C THR A 703 19.68 11.66 8.69
N ALA A 704 19.50 10.64 9.54
CA ALA A 704 20.62 9.92 10.14
C ALA A 704 21.50 9.25 9.08
N PHE A 705 20.89 8.58 8.09
CA PHE A 705 21.60 7.94 6.99
C PHE A 705 22.34 8.90 6.06
N ASP A 706 21.85 10.13 5.88
CA ASP A 706 22.53 11.15 5.09
C ASP A 706 23.82 11.67 5.76
N ILE A 707 23.91 11.58 7.09
CA ILE A 707 25.07 12.04 7.88
C ILE A 707 26.05 10.88 8.16
N PHE A 708 25.55 9.65 8.35
CA PHE A 708 26.39 8.51 8.67
C PHE A 708 27.46 8.21 7.62
N LYS A 709 28.65 7.85 8.09
CA LYS A 709 29.67 7.18 7.27
C LYS A 709 29.14 5.79 6.85
N SER A 710 29.65 5.25 5.74
CA SER A 710 29.19 3.95 5.21
C SER A 710 29.20 2.83 6.26
N LYS A 711 30.26 2.73 7.08
CA LYS A 711 30.35 1.73 8.15
C LYS A 711 29.33 1.97 9.28
N GLN A 712 29.01 3.23 9.61
CA GLN A 712 27.97 3.55 10.60
C GLN A 712 26.60 3.14 10.11
N ALA A 713 26.28 3.43 8.84
CA ALA A 713 25.02 3.04 8.25
C ALA A 713 24.88 1.50 8.14
N ASP A 714 25.97 0.79 7.82
CA ASP A 714 25.99 -0.68 7.84
C ASP A 714 25.74 -1.21 9.26
N LEU A 715 26.46 -0.70 10.27
CA LEU A 715 26.30 -1.13 11.67
C LEU A 715 24.88 -0.88 12.19
N PHE A 716 24.31 0.30 11.91
CA PHE A 716 22.96 0.67 12.32
C PHE A 716 21.89 -0.30 11.79
N GLN A 717 22.07 -0.81 10.57
CA GLN A 717 21.19 -1.83 9.98
C GLN A 717 21.43 -3.23 10.55
N ILE A 718 22.67 -3.55 10.95
CA ILE A 718 23.06 -4.87 11.48
C ILE A 718 22.58 -5.06 12.93
N ILE A 719 22.62 -4.03 13.77
CA ILE A 719 22.33 -4.13 15.22
C ILE A 719 20.96 -4.76 15.50
N PRO A 720 19.84 -4.32 14.90
CA PRO A 720 18.53 -4.92 15.16
C PRO A 720 18.50 -6.41 14.86
N PHE A 721 19.20 -6.86 13.80
CA PHE A 721 19.34 -8.28 13.48
C PHE A 721 20.13 -9.04 14.56
N LEU A 722 21.22 -8.49 15.09
CA LEU A 722 21.99 -9.12 16.17
C LEU A 722 21.23 -9.21 17.49
N LEU A 723 20.32 -8.28 17.75
CA LEU A 723 19.44 -8.36 18.93
C LEU A 723 18.30 -9.36 18.70
N HIS A 724 17.78 -9.42 17.48
CA HIS A 724 16.75 -10.35 17.09
C HIS A 724 17.23 -11.81 17.14
N GLU A 725 18.46 -12.09 16.70
CA GLU A 725 19.04 -13.43 16.62
C GLU A 725 20.10 -13.69 17.69
N ASN A 726 20.26 -14.94 18.11
CA ASN A 726 21.43 -15.36 18.89
C ASN A 726 22.54 -15.84 17.95
N THR A 727 22.97 -14.97 17.04
CA THR A 727 23.99 -15.28 16.02
C THR A 727 25.23 -14.40 16.19
N ALA A 728 26.39 -15.02 16.36
CA ALA A 728 27.66 -14.32 16.43
C ALA A 728 28.18 -13.97 15.01
N LEU A 729 28.71 -12.76 14.84
CA LEU A 729 29.44 -12.35 13.64
C LEU A 729 30.91 -12.77 13.72
N PRO A 730 31.62 -12.94 12.57
CA PRO A 730 33.06 -13.19 12.58
C PRO A 730 33.80 -12.09 13.35
N GLY A 731 34.60 -12.47 14.34
CA GLY A 731 35.29 -11.54 15.25
C GLY A 731 34.67 -11.46 16.65
N MET A 732 33.39 -11.83 16.82
CA MET A 732 32.77 -11.94 18.14
C MET A 732 33.30 -13.17 18.91
N LYS A 733 33.49 -13.04 20.24
CA LYS A 733 33.75 -14.19 21.12
C LYS A 733 32.58 -15.19 21.07
N LYS A 734 32.88 -16.50 21.10
CA LYS A 734 32.01 -17.66 20.83
C LYS A 734 30.55 -17.57 21.31
N ASP A 735 29.70 -18.29 20.56
CA ASP A 735 28.24 -18.55 20.64
C ASP A 735 27.49 -18.14 21.91
N PHE A 736 26.39 -17.42 21.71
CA PHE A 736 25.43 -17.08 22.75
C PHE A 736 24.83 -18.34 23.37
N GLU A 737 24.59 -18.30 24.68
CA GLU A 737 23.93 -19.39 25.40
C GLU A 737 22.49 -19.56 24.89
N GLU A 738 22.01 -20.81 24.75
CA GLU A 738 20.69 -21.11 24.14
C GLU A 738 19.52 -20.42 24.86
N GLN A 739 19.67 -20.17 26.16
CA GLN A 739 18.67 -19.49 27.00
C GLN A 739 18.70 -17.96 26.89
N THR A 740 19.65 -17.38 26.14
CA THR A 740 19.77 -15.93 26.01
C THR A 740 18.50 -15.35 25.37
N PRO A 741 17.78 -14.44 26.05
CA PRO A 741 16.59 -13.82 25.48
C PRO A 741 16.91 -13.10 24.15
N CYS A 742 16.07 -13.29 23.15
CA CYS A 742 16.21 -12.66 21.84
C CYS A 742 14.84 -12.48 21.15
N GLY A 743 14.87 -11.90 19.96
CA GLY A 743 13.67 -11.57 19.19
C GLY A 743 13.12 -10.20 19.55
N ILE A 744 13.01 -9.34 18.54
CA ILE A 744 12.31 -8.05 18.60
C ILE A 744 10.90 -8.23 18.06
N PHE A 745 9.91 -7.65 18.74
CA PHE A 745 8.50 -7.72 18.34
C PHE A 745 8.28 -7.28 16.89
N ASP A 746 7.69 -8.16 16.07
CA ASP A 746 7.32 -7.90 14.66
C ASP A 746 8.46 -7.35 13.78
N TYR A 747 9.72 -7.60 14.15
CA TYR A 747 10.87 -7.23 13.32
C TYR A 747 11.05 -8.22 12.17
N HIS A 748 11.28 -7.68 10.97
CA HIS A 748 11.75 -8.41 9.80
C HIS A 748 12.85 -7.58 9.14
N PRO A 749 14.06 -8.12 8.93
CA PRO A 749 15.10 -7.42 8.21
C PRO A 749 14.75 -7.34 6.71
N ASP A 750 14.81 -6.14 6.14
CA ASP A 750 14.70 -5.93 4.69
C ASP A 750 15.77 -6.73 3.91
N PRO A 751 15.50 -7.10 2.64
CA PRO A 751 16.49 -7.77 1.78
C PRO A 751 17.81 -7.00 1.66
N GLU A 752 17.77 -5.67 1.62
CA GLU A 752 18.93 -4.80 1.65
C GLU A 752 19.79 -4.98 2.90
N THR A 753 19.14 -5.08 4.07
CA THR A 753 19.80 -5.33 5.35
C THR A 753 20.45 -6.71 5.34
N LEU A 754 19.77 -7.74 4.81
CA LEU A 754 20.34 -9.09 4.66
C LEU A 754 21.54 -9.11 3.71
N ASP A 755 21.51 -8.34 2.61
CA ASP A 755 22.66 -8.19 1.72
C ASP A 755 23.85 -7.55 2.43
N ILE A 756 23.62 -6.53 3.27
CA ILE A 756 24.66 -5.90 4.08
C ILE A 756 25.23 -6.91 5.08
N ILE A 757 24.38 -7.59 5.85
CA ILE A 757 24.79 -8.63 6.81
C ILE A 757 25.64 -9.71 6.12
N SER A 758 25.28 -10.12 4.90
CA SER A 758 26.03 -11.14 4.15
C SER A 758 27.47 -10.74 3.80
N LYS A 759 27.79 -9.43 3.77
CA LYS A 759 29.17 -8.95 3.61
C LYS A 759 30.02 -9.25 4.84
N TYR A 760 29.39 -9.27 6.01
CA TYR A 760 30.05 -9.51 7.31
C TYR A 760 30.00 -10.99 7.71
N ILE A 761 28.97 -11.73 7.31
CA ILE A 761 28.84 -13.18 7.58
C ILE A 761 29.26 -13.99 6.35
N ARG A 762 30.46 -14.59 6.36
CA ARG A 762 30.88 -15.50 5.27
C ARG A 762 30.07 -16.79 5.28
N GLY A 763 29.30 -17.05 4.22
CA GLY A 763 28.96 -18.42 3.79
C GLY A 763 27.57 -18.97 4.14
N LYS A 764 26.62 -18.19 4.66
CA LYS A 764 25.21 -18.65 4.81
C LYS A 764 24.21 -17.57 4.40
N LYS A 765 23.19 -17.96 3.62
CA LYS A 765 21.95 -17.18 3.50
C LYS A 765 21.21 -17.32 4.83
N TYR A 766 20.97 -16.21 5.51
CA TYR A 766 20.18 -16.19 6.74
C TYR A 766 18.69 -16.09 6.41
N ALA A 767 17.91 -16.97 7.01
CA ALA A 767 16.47 -16.78 7.14
C ALA A 767 16.24 -16.33 8.59
N PRO A 768 15.85 -15.07 8.84
CA PRO A 768 15.59 -14.60 10.20
C PRO A 768 14.52 -15.48 10.86
N ALA A 769 14.79 -15.89 12.10
CA ALA A 769 13.88 -16.62 12.96
C ALA A 769 12.64 -15.76 13.23
N GLN A 770 11.52 -16.42 13.46
CA GLN A 770 10.28 -15.75 13.85
C GLN A 770 9.92 -16.18 15.26
N PHE A 771 9.83 -15.22 16.17
CA PHE A 771 9.55 -15.47 17.57
C PHE A 771 8.06 -15.27 17.87
N LYS A 772 7.39 -16.31 18.40
CA LYS A 772 6.02 -16.19 18.93
C LYS A 772 5.97 -15.29 20.17
N ASN A 773 6.99 -15.39 21.01
CA ASN A 773 7.17 -14.63 22.25
C ASN A 773 8.52 -13.89 22.19
N PRO A 774 8.61 -12.79 21.42
CA PRO A 774 9.84 -12.00 21.35
C PRO A 774 10.20 -11.46 22.74
N ALA A 775 11.50 -11.39 23.03
CA ALA A 775 12.00 -10.87 24.30
C ALA A 775 11.97 -9.34 24.36
N ILE A 776 12.30 -8.69 23.25
CA ILE A 776 12.42 -7.24 23.13
C ILE A 776 11.11 -6.66 22.60
N GLU A 777 10.51 -5.77 23.38
CA GLU A 777 9.24 -5.11 23.07
C GLU A 777 9.44 -3.95 22.08
N GLY A 778 10.56 -3.23 22.17
CA GLY A 778 10.88 -2.08 21.32
C GLY A 778 12.37 -1.76 21.34
N LEU A 779 12.87 -1.22 20.22
CA LEU A 779 14.24 -0.75 20.06
C LEU A 779 14.23 0.67 19.53
N PHE A 780 14.88 1.58 20.26
CA PHE A 780 14.91 3.00 19.93
C PHE A 780 16.33 3.52 20.03
N THR A 781 16.68 4.53 19.25
CA THR A 781 17.84 5.38 19.55
C THR A 781 17.40 6.72 20.09
N MET A 782 18.27 7.37 20.86
CA MET A 782 18.05 8.73 21.36
C MET A 782 19.34 9.55 21.27
N GLY A 783 19.27 10.82 21.67
CA GLY A 783 20.41 11.73 21.62
C GLY A 783 20.60 12.38 20.25
N SER A 784 21.83 12.36 19.73
CA SER A 784 22.18 13.16 18.56
C SER A 784 21.71 12.57 17.22
N ILE A 785 21.47 11.26 17.14
CA ILE A 785 21.12 10.57 15.88
C ILE A 785 19.83 11.12 15.26
N GLY A 786 19.89 11.42 13.95
CA GLY A 786 18.81 12.00 13.15
C GLY A 786 18.41 13.42 13.56
N SER A 787 19.17 14.07 14.45
CA SER A 787 18.95 15.44 14.90
C SER A 787 19.92 16.42 14.22
N VAL A 788 19.65 17.71 14.37
CA VAL A 788 20.54 18.79 13.89
C VAL A 788 21.92 18.75 14.58
N ALA A 789 22.02 18.12 15.76
CA ALA A 789 23.27 17.99 16.51
C ALA A 789 24.10 16.76 16.11
N GLN A 790 23.61 15.92 15.18
CA GLN A 790 24.36 14.75 14.73
C GLN A 790 25.64 15.17 13.98
N SER A 791 26.73 14.46 14.25
CA SER A 791 27.95 14.50 13.46
C SER A 791 28.36 13.10 13.01
N ASP A 792 29.38 13.01 12.17
CA ASP A 792 29.97 11.74 11.73
C ASP A 792 30.82 11.05 12.80
N ASP A 793 31.01 11.70 13.95
CA ASP A 793 31.69 11.16 15.14
C ASP A 793 30.71 10.89 16.30
N SER A 794 29.40 11.08 16.08
CA SER A 794 28.36 10.75 17.06
C SER A 794 28.38 9.26 17.43
N ASP A 795 28.21 8.98 18.71
CA ASP A 795 27.89 7.67 19.26
C ASP A 795 26.42 7.29 18.97
N ILE A 796 26.11 6.00 19.16
CA ILE A 796 24.77 5.46 18.95
C ILE A 796 24.27 4.83 20.26
N ASP A 797 23.35 5.53 20.91
CA ASP A 797 22.69 5.05 22.12
C ASP A 797 21.38 4.34 21.79
N TYR A 798 21.24 3.10 22.23
CA TYR A 798 20.05 2.29 22.05
C TYR A 798 19.32 2.03 23.36
N TRP A 799 18.02 2.28 23.37
CA TRP A 799 17.11 1.76 24.39
C TRP A 799 16.54 0.43 23.94
N VAL A 800 16.86 -0.63 24.69
CA VAL A 800 16.35 -1.98 24.51
C VAL A 800 15.21 -2.19 25.51
N CYS A 801 13.98 -1.99 25.05
CA CYS A 801 12.81 -2.06 25.91
C CYS A 801 12.34 -3.50 26.10
N ILE A 802 12.26 -3.96 27.35
CA ILE A 802 11.76 -5.28 27.74
C ILE A 802 10.65 -5.17 28.79
N ASN A 803 9.97 -6.28 29.07
CA ASN A 803 9.12 -6.41 30.25
C ASN A 803 9.83 -7.39 31.20
N GLU A 804 10.52 -6.86 32.21
CA GLU A 804 11.34 -7.64 33.14
C GLU A 804 10.53 -8.74 33.84
N ALA A 805 9.24 -8.53 34.09
CA ALA A 805 8.38 -9.51 34.75
C ALA A 805 8.20 -10.83 33.96
N ARG A 806 8.68 -10.88 32.70
CA ARG A 806 8.67 -12.08 31.85
C ARG A 806 9.95 -12.91 31.95
N PHE A 807 10.97 -12.44 32.66
CA PHE A 807 12.30 -13.05 32.70
C PHE A 807 12.79 -13.30 34.13
N SER A 808 13.65 -14.29 34.27
CA SER A 808 14.46 -14.50 35.47
C SER A 808 15.68 -13.56 35.49
N GLU A 809 16.27 -13.35 36.67
CA GLU A 809 17.51 -12.58 36.82
C GLU A 809 18.66 -13.15 35.95
N GLY A 810 18.72 -14.48 35.80
CA GLY A 810 19.71 -15.14 34.95
C GLY A 810 19.52 -14.84 33.46
N GLU A 811 18.28 -14.85 32.97
CA GLU A 811 17.96 -14.48 31.60
C GLU A 811 18.28 -13.01 31.30
N ILE A 812 18.00 -12.11 32.25
CA ILE A 812 18.37 -10.69 32.14
C ILE A 812 19.89 -10.54 32.08
N ALA A 813 20.64 -11.22 32.95
CA ALA A 813 22.10 -11.18 32.94
C ALA A 813 22.71 -11.71 31.63
N LEU A 814 22.10 -12.73 31.01
CA LEU A 814 22.50 -13.23 29.69
C LEU A 814 22.23 -12.20 28.59
N LEU A 815 21.08 -11.52 28.63
CA LEU A 815 20.78 -10.45 27.68
C LEU A 815 21.78 -9.29 27.81
N GLU A 816 22.07 -8.82 29.03
CA GLU A 816 23.10 -7.80 29.26
C GLU A 816 24.49 -8.23 28.77
N LYS A 817 24.88 -9.49 29.01
CA LYS A 817 26.12 -10.07 28.50
C LYS A 817 26.15 -10.01 26.97
N LYS A 818 25.04 -10.35 26.31
CA LYS A 818 24.90 -10.23 24.85
C LYS A 818 25.06 -8.77 24.39
N LEU A 819 24.40 -7.81 25.03
CA LEU A 819 24.51 -6.39 24.69
C LEU A 819 25.96 -5.91 24.77
N ARG A 820 26.67 -6.18 25.88
CA ARG A 820 28.11 -5.85 26.04
C ARG A 820 28.99 -6.46 24.96
N MET A 821 28.70 -7.69 24.53
CA MET A 821 29.44 -8.32 23.44
C MET A 821 29.22 -7.61 22.10
N VAL A 822 28.01 -7.10 21.85
CA VAL A 822 27.70 -6.32 20.64
C VAL A 822 28.37 -4.95 20.68
N GLU A 823 28.41 -4.27 21.84
CA GLU A 823 29.14 -3.00 22.02
C GLU A 823 30.64 -3.17 21.73
N GLN A 824 31.25 -4.21 22.32
CA GLN A 824 32.66 -4.54 22.10
C GLN A 824 32.94 -4.77 20.60
N TYR A 825 32.07 -5.53 19.94
CA TYR A 825 32.19 -5.80 18.51
C TYR A 825 32.05 -4.55 17.64
N ALA A 826 31.10 -3.66 17.96
CA ALA A 826 30.93 -2.38 17.27
C ALA A 826 32.21 -1.52 17.35
N TRP A 827 32.86 -1.49 18.51
CA TRP A 827 34.12 -0.76 18.68
C TRP A 827 35.29 -1.41 17.94
N GLU A 828 35.45 -2.74 18.07
CA GLU A 828 36.60 -3.46 17.52
C GLU A 828 36.57 -3.52 15.97
N GLU A 829 35.40 -3.78 15.36
CA GLU A 829 35.29 -3.98 13.91
C GLU A 829 34.88 -2.72 13.13
N PHE A 830 34.04 -1.86 13.75
CA PHE A 830 33.51 -0.67 13.09
C PHE A 830 34.13 0.63 13.62
N HIS A 831 34.78 0.62 14.78
CA HIS A 831 35.31 1.79 15.48
C HIS A 831 34.22 2.84 15.76
N ILE A 832 33.04 2.36 16.15
CA ILE A 832 31.88 3.19 16.50
C ILE A 832 31.52 2.88 17.94
N GLN A 833 31.36 3.92 18.74
CA GLN A 833 30.85 3.79 20.10
C GLN A 833 29.34 3.54 20.05
N VAL A 834 28.93 2.41 20.62
CA VAL A 834 27.53 2.02 20.78
C VAL A 834 27.29 1.72 22.24
N THR A 835 26.18 2.22 22.79
CA THR A 835 25.77 1.96 24.17
C THR A 835 24.36 1.40 24.17
N PHE A 836 24.12 0.29 24.86
CA PHE A 836 22.77 -0.24 25.08
C PHE A 836 22.30 0.01 26.52
N PHE A 837 21.13 0.60 26.63
CA PHE A 837 20.40 0.76 27.89
C PHE A 837 19.25 -0.25 27.90
N LEU A 838 19.28 -1.18 28.85
CA LEU A 838 18.17 -2.10 29.07
C LEU A 838 17.08 -1.39 29.88
N VAL A 839 15.87 -1.29 29.33
CA VAL A 839 14.78 -0.49 29.90
C VAL A 839 13.55 -1.36 30.15
N ASP A 840 13.15 -1.50 31.41
CA ASP A 840 11.85 -2.10 31.73
C ASP A 840 10.71 -1.12 31.45
N ILE A 841 9.73 -1.55 30.65
CA ILE A 841 8.61 -0.71 30.25
C ILE A 841 7.69 -0.31 31.42
N LEU A 842 7.63 -1.11 32.49
CA LEU A 842 6.80 -0.82 33.66
C LEU A 842 7.49 0.20 34.56
N LYS A 843 8.79 0.03 34.85
CA LYS A 843 9.59 1.03 35.57
C LYS A 843 9.66 2.37 34.83
N ALA A 844 9.91 2.36 33.51
CA ALA A 844 10.00 3.57 32.70
C ALA A 844 8.67 4.36 32.67
N ARG A 845 7.52 3.69 32.78
CA ARG A 845 6.22 4.36 32.93
C ARG A 845 6.21 5.26 34.17
N ASP A 846 6.76 4.77 35.26
CA ASP A 846 6.74 5.38 36.58
C ASP A 846 7.98 6.28 36.83
N ASN A 847 8.75 6.59 35.78
CA ASN A 847 10.00 7.37 35.78
C ASN A 847 11.12 6.72 36.59
N ASP A 848 11.13 5.40 36.68
CA ASP A 848 12.22 4.62 37.28
C ASP A 848 13.13 4.09 36.17
N PHE A 849 14.41 4.49 36.22
CA PHE A 849 15.46 4.08 35.29
C PHE A 849 16.70 3.50 36.02
N GLY A 850 16.55 3.06 37.28
CA GLY A 850 17.66 2.54 38.10
C GLY A 850 18.29 3.59 39.03
N ASP A 851 19.57 3.38 39.41
CA ASP A 851 20.34 3.99 40.54
C ASP A 851 20.50 5.52 40.57
N SER A 852 19.43 6.24 40.27
CA SER A 852 19.17 7.58 40.76
C SER A 852 18.76 7.48 42.23
N THR A 853 19.75 7.59 43.13
CA THR A 853 19.46 7.67 44.56
C THR A 853 18.43 8.77 44.83
N MET A 854 17.55 8.54 45.79
CA MET A 854 16.45 9.43 46.24
C MET A 854 16.94 10.78 46.82
N GLU A 855 18.08 11.30 46.38
CA GLU A 855 18.43 12.71 46.55
C GLU A 855 17.71 13.57 45.50
N SER A 856 17.52 14.84 45.82
CA SER A 856 16.71 15.79 45.06
C SER A 856 17.11 15.99 43.59
N SER A 857 18.28 15.48 43.17
CA SER A 857 18.84 15.45 41.82
C SER A 857 18.47 14.20 41.01
N GLY A 858 18.20 13.05 41.65
CA GLY A 858 17.93 11.78 40.98
C GLY A 858 16.59 11.75 40.23
N SER A 859 15.53 12.27 40.85
CA SER A 859 14.21 12.39 40.21
C SER A 859 14.21 13.37 39.03
N ALA A 860 14.97 14.47 39.15
CA ALA A 860 15.16 15.42 38.06
C ALA A 860 15.90 14.77 36.87
N GLN A 861 16.93 13.95 37.13
CA GLN A 861 17.66 13.24 36.10
C GLN A 861 16.78 12.24 35.34
N ALA A 862 15.97 11.45 36.04
CA ALA A 862 15.01 10.53 35.40
C ALA A 862 13.99 11.27 34.51
N MET A 863 13.49 12.42 34.95
CA MET A 863 12.58 13.25 34.17
C MET A 863 13.26 13.87 32.94
N LEU A 864 14.51 14.34 33.07
CA LEU A 864 15.29 14.87 31.95
C LEU A 864 15.59 13.81 30.90
N LEU A 865 15.97 12.60 31.33
CA LEU A 865 16.21 11.48 30.42
C LEU A 865 14.95 11.12 29.62
N LYS A 866 13.79 11.09 30.30
CA LYS A 866 12.51 10.84 29.65
C LYS A 866 12.07 11.99 28.73
N GLU A 867 12.36 13.24 29.07
CA GLU A 867 12.14 14.39 28.19
C GLU A 867 12.98 14.28 26.93
N GLU A 868 14.26 13.93 27.07
CA GLU A 868 15.16 13.76 25.93
C GLU A 868 14.66 12.66 25.01
N PHE A 869 14.23 11.53 25.58
CA PHE A 869 13.58 10.46 24.83
C PHE A 869 12.33 10.96 24.10
N TYR A 870 11.49 11.78 24.74
CA TYR A 870 10.28 12.31 24.11
C TYR A 870 10.57 13.19 22.89
N ARG A 871 11.66 13.94 22.91
CA ARG A 871 12.00 14.90 21.86
C ARG A 871 12.84 14.29 20.75
N ALA A 872 13.76 13.38 21.08
CA ALA A 872 14.82 12.92 20.16
C ALA A 872 14.72 11.44 19.76
N MET A 873 13.78 10.66 20.30
CA MET A 873 13.75 9.24 19.98
C MET A 873 13.54 8.96 18.49
N ILE A 874 14.27 7.97 18.00
CA ILE A 874 14.05 7.33 16.72
C ILE A 874 13.68 5.88 17.00
N HIS A 875 12.51 5.47 16.52
CA HIS A 875 12.08 4.09 16.49
C HIS A 875 12.88 3.32 15.43
N VAL A 876 13.58 2.27 15.87
CA VAL A 876 14.38 1.41 14.99
C VAL A 876 13.65 0.11 14.70
N ALA A 877 13.04 -0.51 15.71
CA ALA A 877 12.26 -1.74 15.57
C ALA A 877 11.29 -1.95 16.75
N GLY A 878 10.32 -2.86 16.61
CA GLY A 878 9.42 -3.22 17.71
C GLY A 878 8.18 -2.33 17.85
N LYS A 879 7.57 -2.36 19.03
CA LYS A 879 6.34 -1.62 19.37
C LYS A 879 6.62 -0.12 19.50
N LEU A 880 5.59 0.70 19.26
CA LEU A 880 5.63 2.14 19.52
C LEU A 880 5.18 2.47 20.95
N PRO A 881 5.75 3.50 21.61
CA PRO A 881 5.23 4.00 22.87
C PRO A 881 3.84 4.63 22.66
N LEU A 882 2.85 4.24 23.45
CA LEU A 882 1.45 4.67 23.26
C LEU A 882 1.27 6.21 23.27
N TRP A 883 2.04 6.91 24.11
CA TRP A 883 1.95 8.38 24.22
C TRP A 883 2.41 9.10 22.94
N SER A 884 3.27 8.49 22.13
CA SER A 884 3.78 9.08 20.88
C SER A 884 2.72 9.14 19.76
N VAL A 885 1.64 8.38 19.94
CA VAL A 885 0.56 8.24 18.94
C VAL A 885 -0.79 8.74 19.47
N LEU A 886 -0.85 9.25 20.71
CA LEU A 886 -2.06 9.81 21.31
C LEU A 886 -2.04 11.35 21.27
N PRO A 887 -3.11 12.00 20.79
CA PRO A 887 -3.26 13.44 20.93
C PRO A 887 -3.27 13.90 22.40
N THR A 888 -2.61 15.02 22.67
CA THR A 888 -2.45 15.62 24.01
C THR A 888 -3.78 15.83 24.76
N ALA A 889 -4.85 16.15 24.03
CA ALA A 889 -6.20 16.32 24.58
C ALA A 889 -6.72 15.05 25.27
N PHE A 890 -6.45 13.88 24.71
CA PHE A 890 -6.92 12.61 25.29
C PHE A 890 -6.02 12.17 26.44
N SER A 891 -4.70 12.37 26.33
CA SER A 891 -3.75 11.99 27.37
C SER A 891 -4.06 12.64 28.72
N LYS A 892 -4.62 13.85 28.75
CA LYS A 892 -5.01 14.52 30.00
C LYS A 892 -6.26 13.95 30.67
N ASN A 893 -7.22 13.46 29.88
CA ASN A 893 -8.58 13.16 30.35
C ASN A 893 -8.95 11.67 30.36
N TYR A 894 -8.14 10.81 29.72
CA TYR A 894 -8.50 9.42 29.41
C TYR A 894 -7.33 8.42 29.50
N TYR A 895 -6.14 8.87 29.94
CA TYR A 895 -4.94 8.02 29.98
C TYR A 895 -4.90 7.07 31.19
N ASN A 896 -5.54 7.45 32.30
CA ASN A 896 -5.57 6.64 33.53
C ASN A 896 -6.63 5.54 33.48
#